data_AF-A0A4V2QWX3-F1
#
_entry.id   AF-A0A4V2QWX3-F1
#
_cell.length_a   1.000
_cell.length_b   1.000
_cell.length_c   1.000
_cell.angle_alpha   90.00
_cell.angle_beta   90.00
_cell.angle_gamma   90.00
#
_symmetry.space_group_name_H-M   'P 1'
#
loop_
_entity.id
_entity.type
_entity.pdbx_description
1 polymer ?
#
loop_
_entity_poly.entity_id
_entity_poly.type
_entity_poly.pdbx_seq_one_letter_code
_entity_poly.pdbx_strand_id
1 'polypeptide(L)'
;MTRRRPAQLTRAVRTTTAALAVSAVLAAGLSTTSQAGPAAAAVPVDYCVGQCADIVPPGQNGNATFTDLLLFKGFGTRPPHFSDTVKPYERLVWNSQGITDDGLDAYFDDASFGVRPGDVASTIHPRADVTIVRDKSRGVPHITGTTHEGTMFGAGYAGAQDRLFVMDVFRHLGRGQLTPFAGGAAGNRAFEQEFWRTAPYTEAELQKQFDDADERYGANGVKMQKDIQAWVDGVNHYIDTVGIAYPGEYVALGLPTPQPWKVTDVVATAAVVAGIFGTGGGGEMESALALLEAQAKYGVAQGTKVWESFRSQNDPEANTTVHNGATFPYGTTPANPAGRAIPDRGSVTPEPEVVDQTGSAGLAKALKPKSSKGIKPPNKAQGKESLKGIFDGGVFPEGFGPKGMSNALLVSGAHTESGNPVAVYGPQTSYFAPQLLLRQELQGPGVSSRGVAFAGLNFYTLIGRGADYSWSATSAGQDITDTYAVELCEPGGGTPTKNSTHYLFRHQCVPIEKLERHNAWYPSLGSSEPAGSYTLVAQRTKFGIVTHRGTVGGKPVLFTKNRSTYGNEAGSALGFMLFNDPDAIHSAQDFQNAATNIGYTFNWFYTDKTDIAYFNSGDNPVRPAGADPNLPTWSTYEWQGWNPETNRATYTPPAQHPQVVNQDYLTSWNNKQAPGFSAADGNFGYNSVYRSQPLDDRIKAVIGSGQKFSRGKLVEAMEDAATVDLRADQVLPYLLRVLKSELITDPAVAAAVARLEAWQAAGSHRKTANEATKTYDHAEAIRILDAWWPLLVPAQFQGLGPDLYGALVSAQKIDERPSAQGSAFQNGWWGFVQRDLRKVLGDPVKTPQPVTYCGGGSLAACRTVLAFSLLAATKVPAATTYPATADCTAGDQYCADQIVHQPMGGITQGRMTWVNRPTYQQVVEFPARRGDDVSNQAVGKTATASSYETGLFNSPPAKAVDGDLGTRWASKWSDPQWLKVDLGAEQTIRRVVLRWEAAYGSAYRIEVSRDNVNWQQVFATGNGDGGEDVARFAATTARYVRITGTRRATSYGYSLYEFQVYRQ
;
A
#
# COMPACT_ATOMS: atom_id res chain seq x y z
N MET A 1 46.25 58.75 -15.73
CA MET A 1 45.46 59.14 -16.92
C MET A 1 44.42 58.04 -17.14
N THR A 2 43.11 58.26 -17.30
CA THR A 2 42.29 59.48 -17.12
C THR A 2 40.85 59.11 -16.68
N ARG A 3 40.21 60.03 -15.95
CA ARG A 3 38.80 60.13 -15.46
C ARG A 3 37.74 59.92 -16.58
N ARG A 4 36.41 59.68 -16.36
CA ARG A 4 35.50 59.52 -15.18
C ARG A 4 34.11 58.94 -15.61
N ARG A 5 33.28 58.55 -14.63
CA ARG A 5 31.79 58.33 -14.62
C ARG A 5 30.96 59.63 -14.91
N PRO A 6 29.59 59.65 -14.95
CA PRO A 6 28.53 58.69 -15.39
C PRO A 6 27.30 59.38 -16.12
N ALA A 7 26.07 58.80 -16.04
CA ALA A 7 24.72 59.43 -16.04
C ALA A 7 24.08 59.92 -17.38
N GLN A 8 22.75 60.15 -17.54
CA GLN A 8 21.49 59.47 -17.09
C GLN A 8 20.24 60.10 -17.79
N LEU A 9 19.07 59.42 -17.79
CA LEU A 9 17.66 59.93 -17.84
C LEU A 9 16.96 60.53 -19.12
N THR A 10 15.81 59.90 -19.46
CA THR A 10 14.47 60.43 -19.90
C THR A 10 14.13 61.14 -21.24
N ARG A 11 13.24 60.47 -22.02
CA ARG A 11 11.93 60.89 -22.64
C ARG A 11 11.62 62.38 -22.98
N ALA A 12 11.10 62.64 -24.21
CA ALA A 12 9.64 62.89 -24.46
C ALA A 12 9.18 63.22 -25.94
N VAL A 13 8.33 62.35 -26.49
CA VAL A 13 7.09 62.49 -27.34
C VAL A 13 6.72 63.78 -28.14
N ARG A 14 6.36 63.60 -29.44
CA ARG A 14 5.19 64.11 -30.27
C ARG A 14 5.59 64.31 -31.76
N THR A 15 5.07 63.70 -32.84
CA THR A 15 3.72 63.33 -33.40
C THR A 15 3.01 64.41 -34.27
N THR A 16 2.87 64.16 -35.59
CA THR A 16 1.74 64.64 -36.47
C THR A 16 1.72 63.93 -37.86
N THR A 17 0.62 64.06 -38.63
CA THR A 17 0.27 63.37 -39.91
C THR A 17 0.07 64.38 -41.08
N ALA A 18 -0.33 64.11 -42.34
CA ALA A 18 -0.95 62.94 -43.03
C ALA A 18 -0.52 62.87 -44.54
N ALA A 19 -0.80 61.83 -45.36
CA ALA A 19 -2.01 61.54 -46.21
C ALA A 19 -2.42 62.65 -47.21
N LEU A 20 -2.95 62.45 -48.44
CA LEU A 20 -3.64 61.36 -49.19
C LEU A 20 -3.23 61.43 -50.70
N ALA A 21 -3.54 60.55 -51.68
CA ALA A 21 -4.06 59.17 -51.80
C ALA A 21 -3.41 58.54 -53.10
N VAL A 22 -3.95 57.92 -54.17
CA VAL A 22 -5.25 57.49 -54.79
C VAL A 22 -4.89 56.33 -55.80
N SER A 23 -5.76 55.66 -56.55
CA SER A 23 -6.56 54.46 -56.18
C SER A 23 -6.82 53.58 -57.42
N ALA A 24 -6.64 52.25 -57.31
CA ALA A 24 -7.03 51.27 -58.33
C ALA A 24 -7.36 49.92 -57.65
N VAL A 25 -8.30 49.13 -58.21
CA VAL A 25 -8.92 47.96 -57.53
C VAL A 25 -9.33 46.86 -58.52
N LEU A 26 -8.97 45.60 -58.23
CA LEU A 26 -9.77 44.38 -58.45
C LEU A 26 -9.26 43.25 -57.53
N ALA A 27 -10.10 42.28 -57.16
CA ALA A 27 -9.95 41.58 -55.87
C ALA A 27 -10.16 40.06 -55.90
N ALA A 28 -9.49 39.34 -54.98
CA ALA A 28 -9.83 37.99 -54.53
C ALA A 28 -9.25 37.69 -53.13
N GLY A 29 -10.06 37.10 -52.24
CA GLY A 29 -9.66 36.28 -51.08
C GLY A 29 -8.68 36.85 -50.04
N LEU A 30 -9.19 37.40 -48.93
CA LEU A 30 -8.44 37.51 -47.66
C LEU A 30 -8.70 36.27 -46.79
N SER A 31 -7.71 35.37 -46.71
CA SER A 31 -7.76 34.22 -45.80
C SER A 31 -7.37 34.65 -44.38
N THR A 32 -8.36 34.87 -43.51
CA THR A 32 -8.12 35.12 -42.08
C THR A 32 -7.69 33.84 -41.39
N THR A 33 -6.39 33.65 -41.20
CA THR A 33 -5.85 32.59 -40.33
C THR A 33 -6.18 32.91 -38.88
N SER A 34 -7.28 32.36 -38.37
CA SER A 34 -7.56 32.35 -36.93
C SER A 34 -6.42 31.65 -36.20
N GLN A 35 -5.73 32.34 -35.29
CA GLN A 35 -4.95 31.64 -34.28
C GLN A 35 -5.93 30.79 -33.47
N ALA A 36 -5.76 29.47 -33.52
CA ALA A 36 -6.46 28.59 -32.61
C ALA A 36 -6.06 28.97 -31.18
N GLY A 37 -7.03 29.04 -30.27
CA GLY A 37 -6.72 29.04 -28.84
C GLY A 37 -5.99 27.75 -28.46
N PRO A 38 -5.36 27.69 -27.26
CA PRO A 38 -4.83 26.43 -26.75
C PRO A 38 -5.93 25.37 -26.81
N ALA A 39 -5.64 24.25 -27.48
CA ALA A 39 -6.60 23.18 -27.64
C ALA A 39 -7.00 22.67 -26.24
N ALA A 40 -8.31 22.62 -25.97
CA ALA A 40 -8.80 21.98 -24.76
C ALA A 40 -8.33 20.52 -24.77
N ALA A 41 -7.74 20.08 -23.67
CA ALA A 41 -7.36 18.67 -23.52
C ALA A 41 -8.60 17.79 -23.73
N ALA A 42 -8.44 16.71 -24.49
CA ALA A 42 -9.53 15.77 -24.71
C ALA A 42 -9.93 15.15 -23.37
N VAL A 43 -11.24 15.05 -23.10
CA VAL A 43 -11.75 14.33 -21.94
C VAL A 43 -11.36 12.85 -22.10
N PRO A 44 -10.69 12.23 -21.11
CA PRO A 44 -10.30 10.82 -21.19
C PRO A 44 -11.54 9.93 -21.36
N VAL A 45 -11.44 8.95 -22.26
CA VAL A 45 -12.51 7.95 -22.43
C VAL A 45 -12.40 6.92 -21.32
N ASP A 46 -13.45 6.78 -20.52
CA ASP A 46 -13.44 5.84 -19.41
C ASP A 46 -13.95 4.45 -19.82
N TYR A 47 -13.07 3.46 -19.75
CA TYR A 47 -13.37 2.06 -20.09
C TYR A 47 -13.75 1.18 -18.89
N CYS A 48 -13.61 1.67 -17.64
CA CYS A 48 -14.26 1.06 -16.47
C CYS A 48 -15.78 1.23 -16.52
N VAL A 49 -16.28 2.26 -17.21
CA VAL A 49 -17.71 2.58 -17.40
C VAL A 49 -18.55 2.55 -16.11
N GLY A 50 -17.96 3.00 -15.00
CA GLY A 50 -18.56 3.01 -13.66
C GLY A 50 -18.44 1.70 -12.88
N GLN A 51 -17.59 0.74 -13.27
CA GLN A 51 -17.37 -0.52 -12.52
C GLN A 51 -16.10 -0.52 -11.65
N CYS A 52 -15.28 0.53 -11.72
CA CYS A 52 -14.10 0.71 -10.88
C CYS A 52 -14.38 1.68 -9.73
N ALA A 53 -14.04 1.28 -8.51
CA ALA A 53 -14.19 2.08 -7.31
C ALA A 53 -12.97 1.94 -6.38
N ASP A 54 -12.71 2.93 -5.53
CA ASP A 54 -11.58 2.91 -4.60
C ASP A 54 -11.85 3.64 -3.26
N ILE A 55 -11.03 3.38 -2.23
CA ILE A 55 -11.13 4.08 -0.94
C ILE A 55 -9.78 4.18 -0.19
N VAL A 56 -9.47 5.36 0.36
CA VAL A 56 -8.32 5.63 1.26
C VAL A 56 -8.81 6.10 2.65
N PRO A 57 -8.83 5.26 3.69
CA PRO A 57 -8.96 5.71 5.08
C PRO A 57 -7.73 6.52 5.54
N PRO A 58 -7.90 7.68 6.23
CA PRO A 58 -9.14 8.24 6.75
C PRO A 58 -9.79 9.34 5.89
N GLY A 59 -9.13 9.79 4.82
CA GLY A 59 -9.64 10.79 3.90
C GLY A 59 -8.57 11.28 2.93
N GLN A 60 -8.98 12.06 1.92
CA GLN A 60 -8.05 12.62 0.94
C GLN A 60 -7.19 13.74 1.52
N ASN A 61 -7.77 14.66 2.29
CA ASN A 61 -7.09 15.88 2.73
C ASN A 61 -6.15 15.58 3.91
N GLY A 62 -4.99 16.25 3.89
CA GLY A 62 -3.95 16.15 4.90
C GLY A 62 -3.27 17.47 5.23
N ASN A 63 -3.79 18.59 4.73
CA ASN A 63 -3.35 19.94 5.08
C ASN A 63 -4.34 20.56 6.08
N ALA A 64 -3.83 21.00 7.22
CA ALA A 64 -4.59 21.74 8.23
C ALA A 64 -3.82 23.01 8.57
N THR A 65 -4.46 24.19 8.46
CA THR A 65 -3.83 25.45 8.86
C THR A 65 -3.65 25.52 10.37
N PHE A 66 -2.87 26.49 10.86
CA PHE A 66 -2.75 26.73 12.31
C PHE A 66 -4.10 27.03 12.98
N THR A 67 -5.05 27.62 12.26
CA THR A 67 -6.43 27.83 12.73
C THR A 67 -7.19 26.50 12.82
N ASP A 68 -7.02 25.60 11.86
CA ASP A 68 -7.65 24.27 11.89
C ASP A 68 -7.12 23.42 13.05
N LEU A 69 -5.82 23.46 13.34
CA LEU A 69 -5.25 22.77 14.50
C LEU A 69 -5.83 23.30 15.82
N LEU A 70 -6.06 24.63 15.93
CA LEU A 70 -6.71 25.24 17.08
C LEU A 70 -8.18 24.85 17.21
N LEU A 71 -8.93 24.80 16.10
CA LEU A 71 -10.33 24.35 16.08
C LEU A 71 -10.45 22.86 16.42
N PHE A 72 -9.54 22.03 15.91
CA PHE A 72 -9.50 20.60 16.21
C PHE A 72 -9.20 20.32 17.67
N LYS A 73 -8.17 20.96 18.25
CA LYS A 73 -7.81 20.74 19.67
C LYS A 73 -8.76 21.45 20.64
N GLY A 74 -9.45 22.51 20.21
CA GLY A 74 -10.45 23.22 21.02
C GLY A 74 -11.85 22.60 21.00
N PHE A 75 -12.28 22.02 19.88
CA PHE A 75 -13.68 21.61 19.64
C PHE A 75 -13.84 20.25 18.95
N GLY A 76 -12.76 19.56 18.60
CA GLY A 76 -12.81 18.30 17.82
C GLY A 76 -13.11 18.47 16.34
N THR A 77 -13.27 19.71 15.85
CA THR A 77 -13.58 20.03 14.45
C THR A 77 -12.42 19.66 13.54
N ARG A 78 -12.63 18.74 12.60
CA ARG A 78 -11.65 18.38 11.56
C ARG A 78 -11.91 19.17 10.28
N PRO A 79 -10.90 19.46 9.45
CA PRO A 79 -11.12 20.06 8.13
C PRO A 79 -11.92 19.13 7.21
N PRO A 80 -12.51 19.65 6.12
CA PRO A 80 -13.12 18.83 5.08
C PRO A 80 -12.17 17.74 4.56
N HIS A 81 -12.74 16.57 4.26
CA HIS A 81 -12.06 15.42 3.66
C HIS A 81 -10.93 14.78 4.48
N PHE A 82 -10.92 14.97 5.80
CA PHE A 82 -10.03 14.27 6.74
C PHE A 82 -10.59 12.95 7.30
N SER A 83 -11.91 12.72 7.24
CA SER A 83 -12.58 11.62 7.97
C SER A 83 -13.76 10.98 7.21
N ASP A 84 -14.01 11.41 5.98
CA ASP A 84 -15.19 11.03 5.19
C ASP A 84 -15.14 9.58 4.69
N THR A 85 -13.95 9.03 4.44
CA THR A 85 -13.79 7.61 4.08
C THR A 85 -13.80 6.67 5.30
N VAL A 86 -13.53 7.14 6.53
CA VAL A 86 -13.42 6.27 7.73
C VAL A 86 -14.68 5.44 7.97
N LYS A 87 -15.86 6.07 7.97
CA LYS A 87 -17.12 5.41 8.33
C LYS A 87 -17.71 4.51 7.23
N PRO A 88 -17.65 4.87 5.94
CA PRO A 88 -17.89 3.92 4.85
C PRO A 88 -16.97 2.69 4.99
N TYR A 89 -15.66 2.90 5.07
CA TYR A 89 -14.67 1.84 5.19
C TYR A 89 -14.95 0.93 6.40
N GLU A 90 -15.12 1.47 7.62
CA GLU A 90 -15.37 0.70 8.85
C GLU A 90 -16.61 -0.22 8.75
N ARG A 91 -17.68 0.22 8.07
CA ARG A 91 -18.98 -0.49 8.09
C ARG A 91 -19.03 -1.79 7.29
N LEU A 92 -18.14 -1.97 6.32
CA LEU A 92 -18.02 -3.24 5.57
C LEU A 92 -17.82 -4.46 6.49
N VAL A 93 -17.22 -4.28 7.68
CA VAL A 93 -17.02 -5.34 8.69
C VAL A 93 -18.33 -6.00 9.16
N TRP A 94 -19.46 -5.29 9.08
CA TRP A 94 -20.79 -5.81 9.44
C TRP A 94 -21.71 -6.01 8.22
N ASN A 95 -21.41 -5.35 7.10
CA ASN A 95 -22.35 -5.19 5.98
C ASN A 95 -21.89 -5.86 4.66
N SER A 96 -20.76 -6.58 4.65
CA SER A 96 -20.21 -7.23 3.46
C SER A 96 -20.89 -8.55 3.07
N GLN A 97 -21.55 -9.23 4.02
CA GLN A 97 -22.16 -10.54 3.76
C GLN A 97 -23.33 -10.44 2.77
N GLY A 98 -23.16 -11.04 1.58
CA GLY A 98 -24.16 -10.97 0.51
C GLY A 98 -24.23 -9.61 -0.20
N ILE A 99 -23.18 -8.78 -0.11
CA ILE A 99 -23.12 -7.48 -0.79
C ILE A 99 -23.18 -7.64 -2.32
N THR A 100 -24.09 -6.91 -2.94
CA THR A 100 -24.24 -6.85 -4.39
C THR A 100 -23.31 -5.81 -5.01
N ASP A 101 -23.12 -5.90 -6.32
CA ASP A 101 -22.32 -4.95 -7.10
C ASP A 101 -22.77 -3.49 -6.97
N ASP A 102 -24.07 -3.25 -6.95
CA ASP A 102 -24.66 -1.91 -6.82
C ASP A 102 -24.74 -1.49 -5.32
N GLY A 103 -24.49 -2.42 -4.39
CA GLY A 103 -24.36 -2.15 -2.95
C GLY A 103 -22.98 -1.63 -2.51
N LEU A 104 -22.00 -1.59 -3.43
CA LEU A 104 -20.63 -1.13 -3.17
C LEU A 104 -20.52 0.39 -2.97
N ASP A 105 -21.40 1.17 -3.60
CA ASP A 105 -21.37 2.65 -3.63
C ASP A 105 -21.59 3.30 -2.25
N ALA A 106 -22.08 2.54 -1.27
CA ALA A 106 -22.17 2.97 0.13
C ALA A 106 -20.82 2.89 0.88
N TYR A 107 -19.79 2.28 0.28
CA TYR A 107 -18.53 1.91 0.93
C TYR A 107 -17.28 2.28 0.14
N PHE A 108 -17.35 2.41 -1.19
CA PHE A 108 -16.26 2.81 -2.07
C PHE A 108 -16.62 4.04 -2.89
N ASP A 109 -15.62 4.76 -3.39
CA ASP A 109 -15.80 5.98 -4.18
C ASP A 109 -15.60 5.68 -5.66
N ASP A 110 -16.36 6.36 -6.53
CA ASP A 110 -16.22 6.25 -7.98
C ASP A 110 -14.77 6.53 -8.45
N ALA A 111 -14.15 5.52 -9.07
CA ALA A 111 -12.80 5.61 -9.64
C ALA A 111 -12.83 5.87 -11.16
N SER A 112 -13.92 6.44 -11.67
CA SER A 112 -14.00 6.98 -13.04
C SER A 112 -13.16 8.26 -13.19
N PHE A 113 -12.79 8.58 -14.43
CA PHE A 113 -12.01 9.78 -14.76
C PHE A 113 -12.85 11.07 -14.82
N GLY A 114 -12.22 12.18 -14.47
CA GLY A 114 -12.81 13.52 -14.49
C GLY A 114 -13.81 13.79 -13.36
N VAL A 115 -14.26 15.05 -13.25
CA VAL A 115 -15.22 15.48 -12.21
C VAL A 115 -16.60 15.72 -12.83
N ARG A 116 -17.63 15.13 -12.22
CA ARG A 116 -19.04 15.35 -12.62
C ARG A 116 -19.40 16.85 -12.43
N PRO A 117 -20.14 17.52 -13.34
CA PRO A 117 -20.35 18.97 -13.25
C PRO A 117 -20.96 19.49 -11.94
N GLY A 118 -21.82 18.72 -11.27
CA GLY A 118 -22.39 19.07 -9.96
C GLY A 118 -21.50 18.77 -8.75
N ASP A 119 -20.35 18.11 -8.98
CA ASP A 119 -19.38 17.66 -7.97
C ASP A 119 -18.07 18.47 -8.03
N VAL A 120 -18.00 19.55 -8.82
CA VAL A 120 -16.84 20.45 -8.84
C VAL A 120 -16.85 21.35 -7.60
N ALA A 121 -15.81 21.25 -6.76
CA ALA A 121 -15.58 22.19 -5.66
C ALA A 121 -14.80 23.44 -6.09
N SER A 122 -13.77 23.24 -6.93
CA SER A 122 -12.94 24.34 -7.43
C SER A 122 -12.20 23.95 -8.70
N THR A 123 -11.83 24.96 -9.50
CA THR A 123 -10.93 24.83 -10.65
C THR A 123 -9.87 25.92 -10.55
N ILE A 124 -8.60 25.55 -10.68
CA ILE A 124 -7.45 26.48 -10.64
C ILE A 124 -6.48 26.22 -11.78
N HIS A 125 -5.73 27.27 -12.16
CA HIS A 125 -4.74 27.25 -13.23
C HIS A 125 -3.40 27.80 -12.71
N PRO A 126 -2.57 27.00 -12.01
CA PRO A 126 -1.28 27.45 -11.48
C PRO A 126 -0.24 27.69 -12.58
N ARG A 127 -0.48 27.19 -13.80
CA ARG A 127 0.29 27.45 -15.02
C ARG A 127 -0.66 27.52 -16.21
N ALA A 128 -0.29 28.23 -17.27
CA ALA A 128 -1.19 28.48 -18.42
C ALA A 128 -1.58 27.21 -19.21
N ASP A 129 -0.80 26.14 -19.06
CA ASP A 129 -0.99 24.82 -19.67
C ASP A 129 -1.52 23.76 -18.69
N VAL A 130 -1.91 24.17 -17.47
CA VAL A 130 -2.32 23.28 -16.37
C VAL A 130 -3.70 23.68 -15.83
N THR A 131 -4.56 22.69 -15.62
CA THR A 131 -5.83 22.81 -14.90
C THR A 131 -5.83 21.80 -13.76
N ILE A 132 -6.20 22.22 -12.57
CA ILE A 132 -6.50 21.32 -11.45
C ILE A 132 -7.95 21.55 -11.08
N VAL A 133 -8.78 20.53 -11.24
CA VAL A 133 -10.16 20.50 -10.72
C VAL A 133 -10.13 19.68 -9.44
N ARG A 134 -10.77 20.16 -8.37
CA ARG A 134 -11.05 19.33 -7.19
C ARG A 134 -12.52 18.98 -7.12
N ASP A 135 -12.79 17.71 -6.85
CA ASP A 135 -14.14 17.27 -6.54
C ASP A 135 -14.63 17.84 -5.19
N LYS A 136 -15.93 17.73 -4.92
CA LYS A 136 -16.61 18.22 -3.71
C LYS A 136 -17.00 17.09 -2.76
N SER A 137 -17.11 15.86 -3.26
CA SER A 137 -17.51 14.69 -2.49
C SER A 137 -16.39 14.17 -1.57
N ARG A 138 -15.12 14.28 -2.00
CA ARG A 138 -13.89 13.80 -1.34
C ARG A 138 -12.66 14.69 -1.52
N GLY A 139 -12.70 15.76 -2.33
CA GLY A 139 -11.61 16.72 -2.49
C GLY A 139 -10.42 16.24 -3.31
N VAL A 140 -10.53 15.16 -4.08
CA VAL A 140 -9.43 14.59 -4.88
C VAL A 140 -9.03 15.59 -5.98
N PRO A 141 -7.72 15.79 -6.23
CA PRO A 141 -7.26 16.60 -7.35
C PRO A 141 -7.25 15.79 -8.65
N HIS A 142 -7.92 16.33 -9.65
CA HIS A 142 -7.86 15.89 -11.04
C HIS A 142 -6.98 16.89 -11.80
N ILE A 143 -5.77 16.48 -12.16
CA ILE A 143 -4.75 17.30 -12.81
C ILE A 143 -4.77 17.03 -14.32
N THR A 144 -5.05 18.07 -15.11
CA THR A 144 -5.01 18.02 -16.57
C THR A 144 -3.95 18.99 -17.10
N GLY A 145 -2.95 18.46 -17.81
CA GLY A 145 -1.94 19.24 -18.51
C GLY A 145 -2.11 19.16 -20.03
N THR A 146 -1.90 20.28 -20.73
CA THR A 146 -1.76 20.29 -22.21
C THR A 146 -0.33 19.99 -22.66
N THR A 147 0.61 19.87 -21.71
CA THR A 147 1.98 19.36 -21.89
C THR A 147 2.26 18.28 -20.82
N HIS A 148 3.23 17.39 -21.06
CA HIS A 148 3.60 16.36 -20.09
C HIS A 148 4.18 16.98 -18.81
N GLU A 149 5.13 17.90 -18.97
CA GLU A 149 5.74 18.68 -17.90
C GLU A 149 4.73 19.60 -17.18
N GLY A 150 3.58 19.90 -17.79
CA GLY A 150 2.43 20.56 -17.18
C GLY A 150 1.68 19.65 -16.23
N THR A 151 1.40 18.41 -16.64
CA THR A 151 0.76 17.41 -15.76
C THR A 151 1.63 17.11 -14.55
N MET A 152 2.96 16.94 -14.75
CA MET A 152 3.91 16.71 -13.65
C MET A 152 3.98 17.89 -12.66
N PHE A 153 4.03 19.13 -13.18
CA PHE A 153 3.97 20.35 -12.36
C PHE A 153 2.65 20.47 -11.58
N GLY A 154 1.51 20.18 -12.22
CA GLY A 154 0.21 20.18 -11.56
C GLY A 154 0.12 19.14 -10.44
N ALA A 155 0.69 17.95 -10.64
CA ALA A 155 0.78 16.91 -9.62
C ALA A 155 1.64 17.35 -8.43
N GLY A 156 2.76 18.03 -8.66
CA GLY A 156 3.60 18.62 -7.61
C GLY A 156 2.85 19.67 -6.78
N TYR A 157 2.17 20.59 -7.46
CA TYR A 157 1.36 21.63 -6.82
C TYR A 157 0.22 21.01 -5.98
N ALA A 158 -0.52 20.03 -6.53
CA ALA A 158 -1.61 19.36 -5.84
C ALA A 158 -1.14 18.50 -4.65
N GLY A 159 -0.01 17.79 -4.80
CA GLY A 159 0.60 16.99 -3.75
C GLY A 159 1.07 17.84 -2.58
N ALA A 160 1.70 18.98 -2.85
CA ALA A 160 2.06 19.97 -1.83
C ALA A 160 0.81 20.55 -1.14
N GLN A 161 -0.25 20.85 -1.90
CA GLN A 161 -1.52 21.34 -1.33
C GLN A 161 -2.15 20.35 -0.33
N ASP A 162 -2.01 19.04 -0.54
CA ASP A 162 -2.65 18.00 0.27
C ASP A 162 -1.73 17.36 1.34
N ARG A 163 -0.40 17.43 1.20
CA ARG A 163 0.55 16.65 2.03
C ARG A 163 1.87 17.33 2.41
N LEU A 164 2.10 18.62 2.13
CA LEU A 164 3.43 19.27 2.31
C LEU A 164 4.13 19.00 3.66
N PHE A 165 3.43 18.89 4.80
CA PHE A 165 4.08 18.50 6.07
C PHE A 165 4.54 17.03 6.10
N VAL A 166 3.73 16.09 5.61
CA VAL A 166 4.07 14.65 5.54
C VAL A 166 5.18 14.40 4.52
N MET A 167 5.17 15.13 3.41
CA MET A 167 6.28 15.16 2.44
C MET A 167 7.58 15.58 3.15
N ASP A 168 7.52 16.64 3.96
CA ASP A 168 8.68 17.10 4.73
C ASP A 168 9.15 16.08 5.78
N VAL A 169 8.24 15.37 6.47
CA VAL A 169 8.60 14.26 7.37
C VAL A 169 9.45 13.21 6.64
N PHE A 170 9.07 12.80 5.43
CA PHE A 170 9.82 11.79 4.67
C PHE A 170 11.19 12.30 4.17
N ARG A 171 11.30 13.51 3.59
CA ARG A 171 12.61 14.00 3.10
C ARG A 171 13.61 14.28 4.24
N HIS A 172 13.12 14.45 5.47
CA HIS A 172 13.95 14.54 6.68
C HIS A 172 14.33 13.14 7.21
N LEU A 173 13.39 12.19 7.31
CA LEU A 173 13.70 10.79 7.66
C LEU A 173 14.74 10.18 6.71
N GLY A 174 14.58 10.40 5.40
CA GLY A 174 15.49 9.96 4.34
C GLY A 174 16.94 10.47 4.44
N ARG A 175 17.24 11.34 5.41
CA ARG A 175 18.56 11.94 5.68
C ARG A 175 19.08 11.69 7.10
N GLY A 176 18.32 10.95 7.91
CA GLY A 176 18.52 10.88 9.36
C GLY A 176 18.31 12.23 10.03
N GLN A 177 17.29 13.01 9.64
CA GLN A 177 17.03 14.37 10.15
C GLN A 177 15.57 14.57 10.60
N LEU A 178 14.86 13.48 10.89
CA LEU A 178 13.52 13.49 11.45
C LEU A 178 13.48 14.13 12.84
N THR A 179 14.40 13.82 13.75
CA THR A 179 14.30 14.28 15.15
C THR A 179 14.56 15.78 15.35
N PRO A 180 15.43 16.46 14.58
CA PRO A 180 15.48 17.93 14.55
C PRO A 180 14.23 18.59 13.94
N PHE A 181 13.45 17.87 13.12
CA PHE A 181 12.27 18.38 12.41
C PHE A 181 10.96 18.15 13.20
N ALA A 182 10.62 16.88 13.47
CA ALA A 182 9.38 16.46 14.13
C ALA A 182 9.50 16.30 15.67
N GLY A 183 10.66 16.65 16.24
CA GLY A 183 10.95 16.49 17.66
C GLY A 183 11.42 15.09 18.05
N GLY A 184 12.02 14.99 19.23
CA GLY A 184 12.75 13.80 19.69
C GLY A 184 11.92 12.73 20.38
N ALA A 185 10.63 12.56 20.08
CA ALA A 185 9.78 11.53 20.70
C ALA A 185 10.31 10.10 20.45
N ALA A 186 9.98 9.14 21.33
CA ALA A 186 10.59 7.81 21.34
C ALA A 186 10.50 7.06 19.99
N GLY A 187 9.33 7.05 19.34
CA GLY A 187 9.15 6.43 18.03
C GLY A 187 9.91 7.15 16.90
N ASN A 188 9.94 8.49 16.90
CA ASN A 188 10.77 9.27 15.97
C ASN A 188 12.26 8.91 16.12
N ARG A 189 12.76 8.76 17.35
CA ARG A 189 14.15 8.39 17.63
C ARG A 189 14.47 6.98 17.10
N ALA A 190 13.65 6.00 17.48
CA ALA A 190 13.87 4.60 17.11
C ALA A 190 13.86 4.41 15.57
N PHE A 191 12.85 4.96 14.90
CA PHE A 191 12.69 4.76 13.46
C PHE A 191 13.71 5.55 12.62
N GLU A 192 14.17 6.71 13.10
CA GLU A 192 15.30 7.42 12.48
C GLU A 192 16.61 6.62 12.58
N GLN A 193 16.85 5.98 13.73
CA GLN A 193 18.06 5.19 14.00
C GLN A 193 18.09 3.90 13.17
N GLU A 194 16.96 3.19 13.09
CA GLU A 194 16.78 2.02 12.22
C GLU A 194 16.97 2.41 10.74
N PHE A 195 16.26 3.44 10.26
CA PHE A 195 16.33 3.84 8.85
C PHE A 195 17.72 4.34 8.43
N TRP A 196 18.47 5.01 9.32
CA TRP A 196 19.84 5.45 9.04
C TRP A 196 20.77 4.27 8.69
N ARG A 197 20.51 3.04 9.17
CA ARG A 197 21.29 1.86 8.75
C ARG A 197 20.93 1.37 7.36
N THR A 198 19.69 1.61 6.92
CA THR A 198 19.11 1.14 5.66
C THR A 198 19.50 2.00 4.45
N ALA A 199 19.75 3.30 4.67
CA ALA A 199 20.07 4.26 3.61
C ALA A 199 20.82 5.54 4.12
N PRO A 200 22.05 5.46 4.63
CA PRO A 200 22.81 6.62 5.13
C PRO A 200 23.43 7.46 3.99
N TYR A 201 22.62 7.93 3.04
CA TYR A 201 23.11 8.67 1.87
C TYR A 201 23.57 10.09 2.22
N THR A 202 24.64 10.53 1.56
CA THR A 202 25.05 11.95 1.49
C THR A 202 24.28 12.69 0.40
N GLU A 203 24.20 14.03 0.47
CA GLU A 203 23.54 14.83 -0.59
C GLU A 203 24.15 14.59 -1.99
N ALA A 204 25.46 14.31 -2.07
CA ALA A 204 26.13 14.03 -3.33
C ALA A 204 25.65 12.70 -3.96
N GLU A 205 25.29 11.71 -3.14
CA GLU A 205 24.80 10.40 -3.60
C GLU A 205 23.30 10.42 -3.89
N LEU A 206 22.54 11.27 -3.18
CA LEU A 206 21.16 11.59 -3.56
C LEU A 206 21.13 12.33 -4.90
N GLN A 207 22.04 13.28 -5.13
CA GLN A 207 22.13 14.02 -6.40
C GLN A 207 22.61 13.10 -7.54
N LYS A 208 23.65 12.29 -7.33
CA LYS A 208 24.17 11.34 -8.33
C LYS A 208 23.11 10.36 -8.84
N GLN A 209 22.16 9.94 -7.98
CA GLN A 209 21.05 9.06 -8.39
C GLN A 209 20.05 9.73 -9.35
N PHE A 210 19.93 11.06 -9.32
CA PHE A 210 19.19 11.83 -10.31
C PHE A 210 20.05 12.11 -11.55
N ASP A 211 21.29 12.55 -11.36
CA ASP A 211 22.21 12.95 -12.43
C ASP A 211 22.52 11.78 -13.39
N ASP A 212 22.80 10.58 -12.86
CA ASP A 212 23.15 9.38 -13.66
C ASP A 212 22.00 8.81 -14.49
N ALA A 213 20.77 9.34 -14.38
CA ALA A 213 19.60 8.68 -14.95
C ALA A 213 19.65 8.58 -16.49
N ASP A 214 20.25 9.55 -17.18
CA ASP A 214 20.41 9.53 -18.64
C ASP A 214 21.45 8.50 -19.10
N GLU A 215 22.57 8.33 -18.38
CA GLU A 215 23.54 7.24 -18.61
C GLU A 215 22.90 5.87 -18.32
N ARG A 216 22.12 5.75 -17.24
CA ARG A 216 21.50 4.48 -16.80
C ARG A 216 20.33 4.03 -17.67
N TYR A 217 19.52 4.97 -18.17
CA TYR A 217 18.21 4.72 -18.79
C TYR A 217 17.97 5.44 -20.13
N GLY A 218 18.98 6.13 -20.67
CA GLY A 218 18.92 6.81 -21.97
C GLY A 218 17.81 7.87 -22.04
N ALA A 219 17.07 7.89 -23.15
CA ALA A 219 15.98 8.84 -23.36
C ALA A 219 14.88 8.77 -22.27
N ASN A 220 14.65 7.59 -21.69
CA ASN A 220 13.70 7.44 -20.57
C ASN A 220 14.24 8.08 -19.29
N GLY A 221 15.55 8.02 -19.04
CA GLY A 221 16.21 8.73 -17.96
C GLY A 221 16.08 10.25 -18.08
N VAL A 222 16.29 10.77 -19.30
CA VAL A 222 16.08 12.20 -19.61
C VAL A 222 14.61 12.62 -19.44
N LYS A 223 13.64 11.75 -19.74
CA LYS A 223 12.21 11.97 -19.43
C LYS A 223 12.01 12.04 -17.90
N MET A 224 12.40 11.01 -17.16
CA MET A 224 12.32 10.95 -15.69
C MET A 224 12.96 12.16 -14.98
N GLN A 225 14.13 12.64 -15.44
CA GLN A 225 14.79 13.83 -14.90
C GLN A 225 13.92 15.09 -15.04
N LYS A 226 13.30 15.29 -16.21
CA LYS A 226 12.38 16.42 -16.45
C LYS A 226 11.12 16.31 -15.62
N ASP A 227 10.56 15.12 -15.49
CA ASP A 227 9.28 14.89 -14.82
C ASP A 227 9.41 15.16 -13.32
N ILE A 228 10.49 14.66 -12.71
CA ILE A 228 10.89 14.95 -11.33
C ILE A 228 11.15 16.46 -11.15
N GLN A 229 11.87 17.12 -12.06
CA GLN A 229 12.13 18.57 -11.95
C GLN A 229 10.84 19.39 -12.08
N ALA A 230 9.98 19.09 -13.04
CA ALA A 230 8.71 19.78 -13.24
C ALA A 230 7.76 19.60 -12.04
N TRP A 231 7.72 18.41 -11.43
CA TRP A 231 7.01 18.18 -10.18
C TRP A 231 7.61 18.97 -9.01
N VAL A 232 8.94 19.03 -8.88
CA VAL A 232 9.63 19.86 -7.86
C VAL A 232 9.31 21.35 -8.06
N ASP A 233 9.27 21.84 -9.30
CA ASP A 233 8.87 23.22 -9.63
C ASP A 233 7.41 23.48 -9.23
N GLY A 234 6.52 22.50 -9.36
CA GLY A 234 5.12 22.56 -8.91
C GLY A 234 4.98 22.66 -7.39
N VAL A 235 5.73 21.83 -6.65
CA VAL A 235 5.82 21.89 -5.18
C VAL A 235 6.33 23.26 -4.72
N ASN A 236 7.39 23.75 -5.35
CA ASN A 236 7.98 25.05 -5.04
C ASN A 236 7.03 26.21 -5.35
N HIS A 237 6.30 26.16 -6.47
CA HIS A 237 5.29 27.16 -6.79
C HIS A 237 4.17 27.23 -5.73
N TYR A 238 3.72 26.07 -5.21
CA TYR A 238 2.79 26.08 -4.08
C TYR A 238 3.40 26.73 -2.82
N ILE A 239 4.63 26.37 -2.46
CA ILE A 239 5.35 26.95 -1.30
C ILE A 239 5.47 28.48 -1.42
N ASP A 240 5.77 29.02 -2.60
CA ASP A 240 5.90 30.45 -2.84
C ASP A 240 4.54 31.19 -2.82
N THR A 241 3.43 30.52 -3.18
CA THR A 241 2.09 31.15 -3.31
C THR A 241 1.15 30.95 -2.12
N VAL A 242 1.36 29.94 -1.27
CA VAL A 242 0.42 29.56 -0.19
C VAL A 242 0.24 30.63 0.90
N GLY A 243 1.18 31.58 1.02
CA GLY A 243 1.08 32.72 1.93
C GLY A 243 1.01 32.31 3.40
N ILE A 244 -0.14 32.48 4.04
CA ILE A 244 -0.36 32.09 5.46
C ILE A 244 -1.16 30.78 5.63
N ALA A 245 -1.53 30.12 4.54
CA ALA A 245 -2.33 28.88 4.56
C ALA A 245 -1.47 27.59 4.53
N TYR A 246 -0.18 27.70 4.85
CA TYR A 246 0.71 26.54 4.97
C TYR A 246 0.36 25.70 6.22
N PRO A 247 0.81 24.43 6.30
CA PRO A 247 0.41 23.54 7.38
C PRO A 247 0.76 24.10 8.77
N GLY A 248 -0.19 24.04 9.71
CA GLY A 248 -0.07 24.58 11.05
C GLY A 248 0.98 23.87 11.90
N GLU A 249 1.38 22.67 11.50
CA GLU A 249 2.40 21.83 12.12
C GLU A 249 3.75 22.54 12.20
N TYR A 250 4.15 23.29 11.16
CA TYR A 250 5.38 24.09 11.18
C TYR A 250 5.35 25.14 12.31
N VAL A 251 4.20 25.80 12.51
CA VAL A 251 4.01 26.80 13.58
C VAL A 251 3.98 26.12 14.95
N ALA A 252 3.33 24.97 15.08
CA ALA A 252 3.25 24.21 16.33
C ALA A 252 4.64 23.69 16.76
N LEU A 253 5.44 23.17 15.83
CA LEU A 253 6.81 22.70 16.10
C LEU A 253 7.83 23.83 16.24
N GLY A 254 7.46 25.08 15.89
CA GLY A 254 8.35 26.24 15.97
C GLY A 254 9.40 26.28 14.84
N LEU A 255 9.11 25.61 13.73
CA LEU A 255 9.95 25.54 12.53
C LEU A 255 9.87 26.86 11.73
N PRO A 256 10.84 27.13 10.84
CA PRO A 256 10.66 28.13 9.78
C PRO A 256 9.51 27.73 8.84
N THR A 257 9.12 28.66 7.96
CA THR A 257 8.23 28.34 6.82
C THR A 257 8.81 27.20 5.97
N PRO A 258 7.98 26.45 5.24
CA PRO A 258 8.43 25.34 4.40
C PRO A 258 9.61 25.76 3.50
N GLN A 259 10.65 24.93 3.46
CA GLN A 259 11.83 25.21 2.65
C GLN A 259 11.63 24.65 1.23
N PRO A 260 12.12 25.34 0.16
CA PRO A 260 12.03 24.83 -1.20
C PRO A 260 12.52 23.39 -1.34
N TRP A 261 11.81 22.63 -2.16
CA TRP A 261 12.10 21.25 -2.53
C TRP A 261 13.17 21.17 -3.62
N LYS A 262 13.90 20.05 -3.62
CA LYS A 262 14.95 19.70 -4.59
C LYS A 262 14.72 18.30 -5.15
N VAL A 263 15.37 17.98 -6.26
CA VAL A 263 15.38 16.61 -6.80
C VAL A 263 15.96 15.59 -5.79
N THR A 264 16.91 15.98 -4.94
CA THR A 264 17.43 15.12 -3.86
C THR A 264 16.42 14.80 -2.77
N ASP A 265 15.37 15.62 -2.60
CA ASP A 265 14.28 15.33 -1.67
C ASP A 265 13.42 14.18 -2.17
N VAL A 266 13.18 14.13 -3.49
CA VAL A 266 12.46 13.03 -4.16
C VAL A 266 13.23 11.72 -4.02
N VAL A 267 14.56 11.74 -4.23
CA VAL A 267 15.41 10.56 -4.02
C VAL A 267 15.44 10.12 -2.56
N ALA A 268 15.50 11.05 -1.61
CA ALA A 268 15.43 10.75 -0.18
C ALA A 268 14.07 10.12 0.22
N THR A 269 12.96 10.63 -0.33
CA THR A 269 11.61 10.05 -0.12
C THR A 269 11.49 8.67 -0.77
N ALA A 270 12.08 8.45 -1.95
CA ALA A 270 12.10 7.15 -2.61
C ALA A 270 12.84 6.11 -1.75
N ALA A 271 14.01 6.46 -1.19
CA ALA A 271 14.77 5.61 -0.28
C ALA A 271 13.97 5.19 0.97
N VAL A 272 13.12 6.08 1.50
CA VAL A 272 12.23 5.77 2.64
C VAL A 272 11.18 4.73 2.24
N VAL A 273 10.46 4.95 1.14
CA VAL A 273 9.42 4.01 0.68
C VAL A 273 10.03 2.65 0.31
N ALA A 274 11.20 2.64 -0.33
CA ALA A 274 11.98 1.45 -0.65
C ALA A 274 12.35 0.63 0.60
N GLY A 275 12.99 1.28 1.58
CA GLY A 275 13.48 0.64 2.79
C GLY A 275 12.38 0.07 3.69
N ILE A 276 11.14 0.57 3.58
CA ILE A 276 9.99 0.10 4.36
C ILE A 276 9.24 -1.03 3.64
N PHE A 277 9.00 -0.90 2.33
CA PHE A 277 8.03 -1.73 1.60
C PHE A 277 8.61 -2.59 0.46
N GLY A 278 9.79 -2.24 -0.07
CA GLY A 278 10.35 -2.79 -1.32
C GLY A 278 11.73 -3.45 -1.16
N THR A 279 12.06 -3.91 0.05
CA THR A 279 13.34 -4.57 0.40
C THR A 279 13.12 -6.03 0.80
N GLY A 280 14.19 -6.84 0.77
CA GLY A 280 14.18 -8.21 1.26
C GLY A 280 15.58 -8.84 1.31
N GLY A 281 15.71 -9.92 2.08
CA GLY A 281 16.98 -10.55 2.43
C GLY A 281 17.73 -9.86 3.57
N GLY A 282 18.97 -10.30 3.85
CA GLY A 282 19.90 -9.61 4.74
C GLY A 282 19.75 -9.92 6.23
N GLY A 283 19.08 -11.00 6.62
CA GLY A 283 18.94 -11.55 7.98
C GLY A 283 19.84 -12.78 8.24
N GLU A 284 20.90 -12.98 7.46
CA GLU A 284 21.71 -14.19 7.56
C GLU A 284 22.49 -14.29 8.86
N MET A 285 22.78 -13.16 9.52
CA MET A 285 23.44 -13.13 10.82
C MET A 285 22.55 -13.78 11.88
N GLU A 286 21.28 -13.38 11.94
CA GLU A 286 20.26 -13.92 12.82
C GLU A 286 20.01 -15.40 12.52
N SER A 287 19.95 -15.77 11.23
CA SER A 287 19.89 -17.15 10.75
C SER A 287 21.10 -18.00 11.18
N ALA A 288 22.32 -17.47 11.09
CA ALA A 288 23.55 -18.16 11.48
C ALA A 288 23.67 -18.32 13.00
N LEU A 289 23.20 -17.34 13.78
CA LEU A 289 23.11 -17.46 15.24
C LEU A 289 22.13 -18.57 15.64
N ALA A 290 20.96 -18.67 14.99
CA ALA A 290 20.04 -19.79 15.20
C ALA A 290 20.64 -21.15 14.81
N LEU A 291 21.42 -21.22 13.72
CA LEU A 291 22.16 -22.43 13.33
C LEU A 291 23.21 -22.83 14.39
N LEU A 292 23.98 -21.88 14.91
CA LEU A 292 25.00 -22.13 15.93
C LEU A 292 24.39 -22.70 17.22
N GLU A 293 23.27 -22.16 17.69
CA GLU A 293 22.57 -22.69 18.87
C GLU A 293 21.97 -24.08 18.61
N ALA A 294 21.49 -24.34 17.39
CA ALA A 294 20.98 -25.65 17.02
C ALA A 294 22.10 -26.70 17.00
N GLN A 295 23.27 -26.35 16.44
CA GLN A 295 24.46 -27.21 16.41
C GLN A 295 25.09 -27.39 17.79
N ALA A 296 25.11 -26.35 18.65
CA ALA A 296 25.60 -26.44 20.02
C ALA A 296 24.76 -27.41 20.87
N LYS A 297 23.44 -27.46 20.63
CA LYS A 297 22.51 -28.33 21.36
C LYS A 297 22.46 -29.77 20.85
N TYR A 298 22.37 -29.97 19.54
CA TYR A 298 22.11 -31.28 18.93
C TYR A 298 23.35 -31.89 18.24
N GLY A 299 24.50 -31.20 18.24
CA GLY A 299 25.64 -31.53 17.41
C GLY A 299 25.45 -31.11 15.95
N VAL A 300 26.54 -30.90 15.22
CA VAL A 300 26.53 -30.26 13.88
C VAL A 300 25.50 -30.87 12.92
N ALA A 301 25.50 -32.20 12.74
CA ALA A 301 24.69 -32.87 11.72
C ALA A 301 23.18 -32.87 12.01
N GLN A 302 22.77 -32.97 13.29
CA GLN A 302 21.35 -32.94 13.67
C GLN A 302 20.85 -31.51 13.93
N GLY A 303 21.71 -30.65 14.48
CA GLY A 303 21.43 -29.23 14.68
C GLY A 303 21.17 -28.50 13.36
N THR A 304 21.96 -28.80 12.31
CA THR A 304 21.71 -28.25 10.97
C THR A 304 20.33 -28.65 10.45
N LYS A 305 19.93 -29.94 10.57
CA LYS A 305 18.59 -30.40 10.19
C LYS A 305 17.46 -29.74 10.99
N VAL A 306 17.68 -29.51 12.28
CA VAL A 306 16.73 -28.78 13.12
C VAL A 306 16.57 -27.35 12.60
N TRP A 307 17.67 -26.62 12.40
CA TRP A 307 17.64 -25.28 11.82
C TRP A 307 16.98 -25.26 10.43
N GLU A 308 17.33 -26.17 9.51
CA GLU A 308 16.71 -26.32 8.19
C GLU A 308 15.17 -26.45 8.28
N SER A 309 14.68 -27.24 9.24
CA SER A 309 13.24 -27.50 9.43
C SER A 309 12.44 -26.33 10.01
N PHE A 310 13.10 -25.36 10.65
CA PHE A 310 12.49 -24.07 11.01
C PHE A 310 12.70 -23.04 9.90
N ARG A 311 13.90 -23.00 9.30
CA ARG A 311 14.28 -22.07 8.23
C ARG A 311 13.33 -22.08 7.03
N SER A 312 12.75 -23.25 6.69
CA SER A 312 11.64 -23.38 5.73
C SER A 312 11.91 -22.86 4.30
N GLN A 313 13.19 -22.68 3.94
CA GLN A 313 13.67 -21.98 2.73
C GLN A 313 12.82 -22.17 1.47
N ASN A 314 12.52 -23.41 1.08
CA ASN A 314 11.66 -23.70 -0.06
C ASN A 314 10.59 -24.75 0.29
N ASP A 315 9.75 -24.42 1.27
CA ASP A 315 8.74 -25.34 1.76
C ASP A 315 7.61 -25.66 0.72
N PRO A 316 7.17 -26.93 0.59
CA PRO A 316 6.16 -27.38 -0.38
C PRO A 316 4.71 -27.42 0.16
N GLU A 317 4.46 -26.95 1.38
CA GLU A 317 3.13 -26.68 1.94
C GLU A 317 2.88 -25.17 2.15
N ALA A 318 3.88 -24.32 1.93
CA ALA A 318 3.72 -22.86 1.94
C ALA A 318 2.79 -22.37 0.83
N ASN A 319 1.82 -21.51 1.18
CA ASN A 319 0.86 -21.02 0.20
C ASN A 319 1.51 -20.07 -0.80
N THR A 320 1.20 -20.25 -2.09
CA THR A 320 1.88 -19.58 -3.20
C THR A 320 0.92 -18.73 -4.02
N THR A 321 1.43 -17.65 -4.65
CA THR A 321 0.63 -16.77 -5.54
C THR A 321 0.43 -17.41 -6.93
N VAL A 322 1.44 -18.13 -7.43
CA VAL A 322 1.35 -18.94 -8.65
C VAL A 322 0.82 -20.33 -8.32
N HIS A 323 -0.45 -20.59 -8.67
CA HIS A 323 -1.15 -21.83 -8.32
C HIS A 323 -1.03 -22.92 -9.40
N ASN A 324 -0.68 -22.57 -10.65
CA ASN A 324 -0.63 -23.49 -11.80
C ASN A 324 0.52 -24.52 -11.78
N GLY A 325 1.36 -24.53 -10.75
CA GLY A 325 2.49 -25.46 -10.59
C GLY A 325 3.78 -25.07 -11.31
N ALA A 326 3.84 -23.92 -12.00
CA ALA A 326 5.08 -23.40 -12.57
C ALA A 326 6.13 -23.12 -11.48
N THR A 327 7.40 -23.43 -11.76
CA THR A 327 8.50 -23.32 -10.81
C THR A 327 9.48 -22.22 -11.21
N PHE A 328 9.98 -21.47 -10.24
CA PHE A 328 10.92 -20.37 -10.45
C PHE A 328 12.08 -20.49 -9.45
N PRO A 329 13.15 -21.26 -9.75
CA PRO A 329 14.24 -21.48 -8.81
C PRO A 329 15.06 -20.21 -8.53
N TYR A 330 14.99 -19.73 -7.29
CA TYR A 330 15.77 -18.58 -6.80
C TYR A 330 16.09 -18.74 -5.31
N GLY A 331 17.17 -18.12 -4.83
CA GLY A 331 17.60 -18.17 -3.42
C GLY A 331 17.93 -19.58 -2.90
N THR A 332 18.27 -20.52 -3.78
CA THR A 332 18.50 -21.93 -3.44
C THR A 332 19.91 -22.21 -2.93
N THR A 333 20.04 -23.01 -1.88
CA THR A 333 21.36 -23.42 -1.34
C THR A 333 22.09 -24.33 -2.33
N PRO A 334 23.35 -24.03 -2.71
CA PRO A 334 24.11 -24.90 -3.60
C PRO A 334 24.61 -26.17 -2.89
N ALA A 335 24.94 -27.20 -3.66
CA ALA A 335 25.37 -28.50 -3.14
C ALA A 335 26.71 -28.48 -2.37
N ASN A 336 27.55 -27.45 -2.57
CA ASN A 336 28.79 -27.24 -1.82
C ASN A 336 29.00 -25.73 -1.54
N PRO A 337 28.38 -25.18 -0.47
CA PRO A 337 28.44 -23.76 -0.15
C PRO A 337 29.77 -23.39 0.54
N ALA A 338 30.86 -23.47 -0.22
CA ALA A 338 32.23 -23.20 0.25
C ALA A 338 32.49 -21.74 0.68
N GLY A 339 31.55 -20.83 0.40
CA GLY A 339 31.59 -19.43 0.80
C GLY A 339 30.99 -19.12 2.16
N ARG A 340 30.46 -20.10 2.92
CA ARG A 340 29.92 -19.87 4.27
C ARG A 340 30.98 -19.30 5.24
N ALA A 341 30.67 -18.17 5.86
CA ALA A 341 31.50 -17.44 6.82
C ALA A 341 30.78 -17.36 8.19
N ILE A 342 30.50 -18.53 8.77
CA ILE A 342 29.76 -18.63 10.04
C ILE A 342 30.58 -18.01 11.18
N PRO A 343 30.03 -17.06 11.96
CA PRO A 343 30.77 -16.44 13.06
C PRO A 343 31.11 -17.45 14.16
N ASP A 344 32.23 -17.23 14.84
CA ASP A 344 32.55 -17.99 16.06
C ASP A 344 31.50 -17.68 17.14
N ARG A 345 30.94 -18.71 17.78
CA ARG A 345 29.83 -18.57 18.75
C ARG A 345 30.19 -17.60 19.87
N GLY A 346 29.40 -16.53 20.03
CA GLY A 346 29.63 -15.48 21.02
C GLY A 346 30.67 -14.40 20.63
N SER A 347 31.27 -14.47 19.44
CA SER A 347 32.22 -13.44 18.96
C SER A 347 31.54 -12.17 18.43
N VAL A 348 30.28 -12.28 17.99
CA VAL A 348 29.55 -11.23 17.29
C VAL A 348 29.22 -10.07 18.23
N THR A 349 29.28 -8.85 17.71
CA THR A 349 28.89 -7.61 18.40
C THR A 349 28.27 -6.67 17.37
N PRO A 350 27.02 -6.21 17.55
CA PRO A 350 26.45 -5.19 16.67
C PRO A 350 27.29 -3.90 16.69
N GLU A 351 27.39 -3.23 15.55
CA GLU A 351 27.93 -1.88 15.46
C GLU A 351 26.96 -0.91 16.21
N PRO A 352 27.42 0.16 16.86
CA PRO A 352 26.52 1.17 17.44
C PRO A 352 25.74 1.95 16.36
N GLU A 353 24.52 2.38 16.69
CA GLU A 353 23.67 3.25 15.86
C GLU A 353 23.86 4.73 16.21
N VAL A 354 24.07 5.00 17.49
CA VAL A 354 24.12 6.34 18.07
C VAL A 354 25.24 6.48 19.08
N VAL A 355 25.88 7.65 19.06
CA VAL A 355 26.85 8.10 20.06
C VAL A 355 26.45 9.50 20.55
N ASP A 356 27.20 10.06 21.51
CA ASP A 356 27.02 11.44 22.02
C ASP A 356 25.58 11.79 22.50
N GLN A 357 24.87 10.80 23.07
CA GLN A 357 23.53 10.98 23.62
C GLN A 357 23.52 11.99 24.78
N THR A 358 22.66 13.02 24.70
CA THR A 358 22.43 13.98 25.80
C THR A 358 20.95 14.33 25.98
N GLY A 359 20.59 14.88 27.15
CA GLY A 359 19.22 15.30 27.45
C GLY A 359 18.27 14.10 27.52
N SER A 360 17.06 14.19 26.94
CA SER A 360 16.12 13.06 26.94
C SER A 360 16.59 11.85 26.11
N ALA A 361 17.70 11.97 25.37
CA ALA A 361 18.33 10.85 24.67
C ALA A 361 19.12 9.90 25.59
N GLY A 362 19.43 10.27 26.84
CA GLY A 362 20.34 9.48 27.69
C GLY A 362 20.12 9.65 29.19
N LEU A 363 20.37 8.59 29.96
CA LEU A 363 20.07 8.51 31.40
C LEU A 363 21.08 9.25 32.32
N ALA A 364 22.03 10.01 31.76
CA ALA A 364 23.08 10.69 32.51
C ALA A 364 22.80 12.20 32.69
N LYS A 365 23.26 12.77 33.81
CA LYS A 365 22.97 14.16 34.23
C LYS A 365 23.24 15.20 33.12
N ALA A 366 22.29 16.12 32.97
CA ALA A 366 22.27 17.17 31.95
C ALA A 366 23.59 17.96 31.83
N LEU A 367 24.36 17.63 30.80
CA LEU A 367 25.31 18.55 30.19
C LEU A 367 24.54 19.51 29.28
N LYS A 368 24.88 20.80 29.31
CA LYS A 368 24.26 21.78 28.39
C LYS A 368 24.66 21.42 26.95
N PRO A 369 23.72 21.25 26.00
CA PRO A 369 24.08 20.96 24.62
C PRO A 369 24.94 22.10 24.05
N LYS A 370 26.01 21.74 23.33
CA LYS A 370 26.81 22.71 22.58
C LYS A 370 25.91 23.29 21.48
N SER A 371 25.60 24.57 21.57
CA SER A 371 24.66 25.21 20.64
C SER A 371 25.16 25.16 19.20
N SER A 372 24.51 24.34 18.36
CA SER A 372 24.54 24.54 16.92
C SER A 372 23.94 25.92 16.59
N LYS A 373 24.49 26.60 15.58
CA LYS A 373 23.92 27.86 15.10
C LYS A 373 22.71 27.55 14.22
N GLY A 374 21.48 27.59 14.74
CA GLY A 374 20.34 27.50 13.81
C GLY A 374 18.91 27.29 14.31
N ILE A 375 18.65 26.98 15.59
CA ILE A 375 17.28 27.02 16.11
C ILE A 375 17.24 27.94 17.33
N LYS A 376 16.38 28.95 17.28
CA LYS A 376 15.97 29.73 18.46
C LYS A 376 14.55 29.31 18.82
N PRO A 377 14.20 29.16 20.11
CA PRO A 377 12.81 28.94 20.49
C PRO A 377 11.96 30.10 19.98
N PRO A 378 10.73 29.83 19.48
CA PRO A 378 9.79 30.89 19.10
C PRO A 378 9.63 31.92 20.22
N ASN A 379 9.54 33.20 19.84
CA ASN A 379 9.20 34.26 20.79
C ASN A 379 7.86 33.95 21.48
N LYS A 380 7.65 34.50 22.68
CA LYS A 380 6.45 34.32 23.52
C LYS A 380 5.18 34.84 22.83
N ALA A 381 4.64 34.08 21.88
CA ALA A 381 3.31 34.28 21.32
C ALA A 381 2.28 33.87 22.37
N GLN A 382 1.28 34.72 22.62
CA GLN A 382 0.22 34.47 23.60
C GLN A 382 -0.88 33.56 23.01
N GLY A 383 -0.46 32.36 22.57
CA GLY A 383 -1.34 31.23 22.24
C GLY A 383 -1.56 30.35 23.46
N LYS A 384 -2.78 29.85 23.65
CA LYS A 384 -3.18 29.08 24.84
C LYS A 384 -2.61 27.66 24.85
N GLU A 385 -2.70 27.00 26.01
CA GLU A 385 -2.27 25.60 26.25
C GLU A 385 -2.92 24.55 25.34
N SER A 386 -3.94 24.91 24.54
CA SER A 386 -4.72 24.01 23.69
C SER A 386 -3.92 23.28 22.60
N LEU A 387 -2.75 23.79 22.19
CA LEU A 387 -1.85 23.07 21.26
C LEU A 387 -0.68 22.36 21.95
N LYS A 388 -0.68 22.28 23.28
CA LYS A 388 0.41 21.61 24.00
C LYS A 388 0.39 20.11 23.69
N GLY A 389 1.52 19.61 23.21
CA GLY A 389 1.77 18.17 23.09
C GLY A 389 1.01 17.44 21.98
N ILE A 390 0.62 18.12 20.89
CA ILE A 390 0.00 17.45 19.74
C ILE A 390 0.90 16.38 19.08
N PHE A 391 2.21 16.46 19.31
CA PHE A 391 3.27 15.55 18.82
C PHE A 391 4.04 14.86 19.97
N ASP A 392 3.48 14.75 21.18
CA ASP A 392 4.18 14.08 22.29
C ASP A 392 4.39 12.57 22.07
N GLY A 393 3.55 11.95 21.21
CA GLY A 393 3.76 10.58 20.72
C GLY A 393 4.74 10.46 19.54
N GLY A 394 5.24 11.57 19.00
CA GLY A 394 5.95 11.63 17.72
C GLY A 394 5.02 11.65 16.51
N VAL A 395 5.61 11.48 15.32
CA VAL A 395 4.89 11.25 14.05
C VAL A 395 4.94 9.77 13.62
N PHE A 396 5.92 9.01 14.10
CA PHE A 396 5.92 7.55 14.05
C PHE A 396 5.80 6.99 15.47
N PRO A 397 4.97 5.95 15.71
CA PRO A 397 4.85 5.34 17.04
C PRO A 397 6.07 4.49 17.39
N GLU A 398 6.28 4.26 18.69
CA GLU A 398 7.30 3.34 19.18
C GLU A 398 7.01 1.91 18.69
N GLY A 399 8.04 1.23 18.17
CA GLY A 399 7.89 -0.08 17.54
C GLY A 399 7.30 -0.06 16.11
N PHE A 400 7.18 1.11 15.48
CA PHE A 400 7.10 1.17 14.01
C PHE A 400 8.42 0.70 13.38
N GLY A 401 8.34 0.09 12.20
CA GLY A 401 9.47 -0.50 11.48
C GLY A 401 9.02 -1.12 10.15
N PRO A 402 9.95 -1.65 9.34
CA PRO A 402 9.67 -2.18 8.00
C PRO A 402 8.75 -3.41 8.07
N LYS A 403 7.47 -3.20 7.73
CA LYS A 403 6.45 -4.26 7.62
C LYS A 403 5.71 -4.13 6.29
N GLY A 404 6.21 -4.83 5.28
CA GLY A 404 5.50 -5.03 4.02
C GLY A 404 4.21 -5.82 4.25
N MET A 405 3.07 -5.14 4.21
CA MET A 405 1.74 -5.71 4.47
C MET A 405 0.79 -5.19 3.39
N SER A 406 0.13 -6.07 2.63
CA SER A 406 -0.68 -5.74 1.43
C SER A 406 -1.43 -6.97 0.96
N ASN A 407 -2.62 -6.85 0.38
CA ASN A 407 -3.29 -8.01 -0.23
C ASN A 407 -3.80 -7.76 -1.66
N ALA A 408 -4.03 -8.86 -2.38
CA ALA A 408 -4.65 -8.86 -3.69
C ALA A 408 -5.48 -10.12 -3.90
N LEU A 409 -6.67 -9.95 -4.46
CA LEU A 409 -7.55 -11.01 -4.95
C LEU A 409 -7.91 -10.65 -6.40
N LEU A 410 -7.68 -11.56 -7.34
CA LEU A 410 -8.12 -11.41 -8.74
C LEU A 410 -8.79 -12.71 -9.19
N VAL A 411 -9.88 -12.61 -9.94
CA VAL A 411 -10.60 -13.75 -10.50
C VAL A 411 -10.72 -13.56 -12.01
N SER A 412 -10.32 -14.58 -12.78
CA SER A 412 -10.36 -14.54 -14.24
C SER A 412 -11.80 -14.54 -14.77
N GLY A 413 -12.01 -14.00 -15.97
CA GLY A 413 -13.33 -13.93 -16.61
C GLY A 413 -14.04 -15.29 -16.78
N ALA A 414 -13.30 -16.40 -16.74
CA ALA A 414 -13.88 -17.75 -16.73
C ALA A 414 -14.75 -18.04 -15.49
N HIS A 415 -14.55 -17.32 -14.39
CA HIS A 415 -15.21 -17.54 -13.10
C HIS A 415 -16.03 -16.35 -12.59
N THR A 416 -16.27 -15.33 -13.41
CA THR A 416 -17.13 -14.18 -13.07
C THR A 416 -18.51 -14.28 -13.71
N GLU A 417 -19.44 -13.44 -13.25
CA GLU A 417 -20.82 -13.38 -13.78
C GLU A 417 -20.91 -12.67 -15.14
N SER A 418 -20.05 -11.68 -15.37
CA SER A 418 -19.98 -10.89 -16.61
C SER A 418 -19.18 -11.55 -17.73
N GLY A 419 -18.23 -12.43 -17.37
CA GLY A 419 -17.19 -12.92 -18.27
C GLY A 419 -15.95 -12.02 -18.34
N ASN A 420 -15.93 -10.87 -17.64
CA ASN A 420 -14.76 -10.00 -17.51
C ASN A 420 -14.01 -10.28 -16.19
N PRO A 421 -12.68 -10.12 -16.14
CA PRO A 421 -11.93 -10.18 -14.90
C PRO A 421 -12.43 -9.24 -13.80
N VAL A 422 -12.42 -9.72 -12.56
CA VAL A 422 -12.81 -8.96 -11.37
C VAL A 422 -11.65 -8.99 -10.36
N ALA A 423 -11.33 -7.84 -9.76
CA ALA A 423 -10.22 -7.70 -8.82
C ALA A 423 -10.59 -6.85 -7.59
N VAL A 424 -10.06 -7.26 -6.43
CA VAL A 424 -10.09 -6.52 -5.17
C VAL A 424 -8.69 -6.53 -4.58
N TYR A 425 -8.00 -5.38 -4.55
CA TYR A 425 -6.59 -5.34 -4.12
C TYR A 425 -6.15 -3.99 -3.52
N GLY A 426 -5.04 -4.01 -2.78
CA GLY A 426 -4.37 -2.81 -2.31
C GLY A 426 -3.33 -2.98 -1.18
N PRO A 427 -2.55 -1.93 -0.88
CA PRO A 427 -1.51 -1.95 0.14
C PRO A 427 -2.07 -1.71 1.56
N GLN A 428 -1.50 -2.38 2.58
CA GLN A 428 -1.71 -2.09 4.01
C GLN A 428 -0.53 -1.26 4.56
N THR A 429 -0.40 0.00 4.15
CA THR A 429 0.68 0.95 4.57
C THR A 429 0.61 1.39 6.03
N SER A 430 -0.08 0.66 6.90
CA SER A 430 -0.56 1.07 8.23
C SER A 430 -1.54 2.26 8.21
N TYR A 431 -2.26 2.43 9.31
CA TYR A 431 -3.29 3.45 9.46
C TYR A 431 -2.67 4.74 10.00
N PHE A 432 -2.66 5.79 9.18
CA PHE A 432 -2.04 7.08 9.49
C PHE A 432 -3.04 8.23 9.34
N ALA A 433 -2.80 9.34 10.05
CA ALA A 433 -3.65 10.53 10.07
C ALA A 433 -2.81 11.82 9.83
N PRO A 434 -2.88 12.45 8.64
CA PRO A 434 -3.47 11.93 7.41
C PRO A 434 -2.73 10.69 6.89
N GLN A 435 -3.33 9.97 5.94
CA GLN A 435 -2.70 8.77 5.35
C GLN A 435 -1.45 9.16 4.52
N LEU A 436 -0.45 8.28 4.50
CA LEU A 436 0.79 8.44 3.73
C LEU A 436 0.54 8.47 2.22
N LEU A 437 -0.54 7.79 1.81
CA LEU A 437 -1.09 7.80 0.47
C LEU A 437 -2.02 9.02 0.29
N LEU A 438 -1.99 9.60 -0.90
CA LEU A 438 -2.98 10.55 -1.42
C LEU A 438 -3.53 10.02 -2.74
N ARG A 439 -4.82 10.26 -3.01
CA ARG A 439 -5.40 10.01 -4.34
C ARG A 439 -5.12 11.17 -5.27
N GLN A 440 -5.06 10.88 -6.56
CA GLN A 440 -4.98 11.86 -7.64
C GLN A 440 -5.46 11.25 -8.95
N GLU A 441 -5.74 12.11 -9.92
CA GLU A 441 -5.85 11.75 -11.33
C GLU A 441 -4.91 12.63 -12.17
N LEU A 442 -4.21 12.01 -13.12
CA LEU A 442 -3.23 12.63 -14.00
C LEU A 442 -3.66 12.43 -15.46
N GLN A 443 -3.87 13.52 -16.19
CA GLN A 443 -4.25 13.51 -17.61
C GLN A 443 -3.34 14.43 -18.42
N GLY A 444 -2.73 13.92 -19.49
CA GLY A 444 -1.91 14.71 -20.42
C GLY A 444 -1.22 13.84 -21.49
N PRO A 445 -0.42 14.46 -22.38
CA PRO A 445 0.37 13.71 -23.36
C PRO A 445 1.29 12.70 -22.67
N GLY A 446 1.20 11.41 -22.99
CA GLY A 446 2.03 10.36 -22.37
C GLY A 446 1.80 10.12 -20.87
N VAL A 447 0.63 10.50 -20.32
CA VAL A 447 0.22 10.18 -18.95
C VAL A 447 -1.31 10.19 -18.81
N SER A 448 -1.90 9.08 -18.37
CA SER A 448 -3.36 8.92 -18.20
C SER A 448 -3.66 7.92 -17.08
N SER A 449 -3.74 8.37 -15.84
CA SER A 449 -3.92 7.48 -14.68
C SER A 449 -4.74 8.08 -13.53
N ARG A 450 -5.31 7.21 -12.68
CA ARG A 450 -6.01 7.57 -11.45
C ARG A 450 -5.72 6.52 -10.36
N GLY A 451 -5.53 6.97 -9.13
CA GLY A 451 -5.28 6.10 -7.98
C GLY A 451 -4.45 6.81 -6.92
N VAL A 452 -3.56 6.07 -6.23
CA VAL A 452 -2.73 6.61 -5.14
C VAL A 452 -1.25 6.70 -5.48
N ALA A 453 -0.59 7.62 -4.79
CA ALA A 453 0.86 7.66 -4.64
C ALA A 453 1.22 7.99 -3.18
N PHE A 454 2.47 7.74 -2.80
CA PHE A 454 3.00 8.21 -1.52
C PHE A 454 3.25 9.73 -1.57
N ALA A 455 3.03 10.40 -0.44
CA ALA A 455 3.37 11.81 -0.26
C ALA A 455 4.85 12.07 -0.64
N GLY A 456 5.08 12.94 -1.62
CA GLY A 456 6.42 13.28 -2.11
C GLY A 456 6.92 12.44 -3.29
N LEU A 457 6.15 11.46 -3.77
CA LEU A 457 6.42 10.64 -4.95
C LEU A 457 5.28 10.66 -5.98
N ASN A 458 4.37 11.64 -5.88
CA ASN A 458 3.11 11.66 -6.64
C ASN A 458 3.22 12.25 -8.06
N PHE A 459 4.41 12.35 -8.64
CA PHE A 459 4.56 12.63 -10.07
C PHE A 459 3.94 11.52 -10.94
N TYR A 460 3.93 10.27 -10.44
CA TYR A 460 3.17 9.16 -11.02
C TYR A 460 2.15 8.61 -10.02
N THR A 461 1.05 8.05 -10.53
CA THR A 461 0.21 7.13 -9.76
C THR A 461 1.00 5.83 -9.55
N LEU A 462 1.18 5.39 -8.31
CA LEU A 462 2.00 4.22 -8.01
C LEU A 462 1.17 2.94 -7.97
N ILE A 463 -0.09 3.03 -7.54
CA ILE A 463 -1.08 1.94 -7.47
C ILE A 463 -2.43 2.53 -7.89
N GLY A 464 -3.13 1.93 -8.86
CA GLY A 464 -4.28 2.60 -9.48
C GLY A 464 -4.79 1.95 -10.77
N ARG A 465 -5.20 2.80 -11.72
CA ARG A 465 -5.65 2.43 -13.06
C ARG A 465 -5.12 3.37 -14.13
N GLY A 466 -5.02 2.84 -15.35
CA GLY A 466 -4.88 3.59 -16.59
C GLY A 466 -6.21 3.67 -17.33
N ALA A 467 -6.15 3.79 -18.67
CA ALA A 467 -7.32 3.92 -19.53
C ALA A 467 -8.32 2.75 -19.36
N ASP A 468 -7.86 1.54 -19.63
CA ASP A 468 -8.61 0.28 -19.74
C ASP A 468 -7.94 -0.91 -19.02
N TYR A 469 -6.99 -0.60 -18.14
CA TYR A 469 -6.26 -1.56 -17.30
C TYR A 469 -6.03 -0.98 -15.90
N SER A 470 -5.76 -1.84 -14.91
CA SER A 470 -5.43 -1.44 -13.55
C SER A 470 -4.30 -2.27 -12.96
N TRP A 471 -3.61 -1.71 -11.95
CA TRP A 471 -2.50 -2.38 -11.29
C TRP A 471 -2.41 -2.09 -9.79
N SER A 472 -1.84 -3.05 -9.06
CA SER A 472 -1.51 -2.92 -7.64
C SER A 472 -0.35 -3.83 -7.23
N ALA A 473 0.10 -3.70 -5.98
CA ALA A 473 1.25 -4.41 -5.45
C ALA A 473 0.98 -5.05 -4.08
N THR A 474 1.66 -6.17 -3.82
CA THR A 474 2.00 -6.59 -2.45
C THR A 474 3.52 -6.62 -2.26
N SER A 475 4.03 -6.24 -1.09
CA SER A 475 5.45 -6.47 -0.77
C SER A 475 5.79 -7.95 -0.90
N ALA A 476 6.80 -8.26 -1.70
CA ALA A 476 7.24 -9.62 -1.99
C ALA A 476 8.29 -10.11 -0.99
N GLY A 477 9.19 -9.21 -0.57
CA GLY A 477 10.21 -9.51 0.44
C GLY A 477 11.19 -10.61 0.05
N GLN A 478 11.35 -10.90 -1.25
CA GLN A 478 12.37 -11.87 -1.68
C GLN A 478 13.77 -11.34 -1.41
N ASP A 479 14.72 -12.25 -1.27
CA ASP A 479 16.09 -11.92 -0.96
C ASP A 479 16.77 -11.16 -2.12
N ILE A 480 17.16 -9.91 -1.84
CA ILE A 480 17.99 -9.04 -2.70
C ILE A 480 19.19 -8.43 -1.93
N THR A 481 19.54 -9.01 -0.78
CA THR A 481 20.47 -8.41 0.19
C THR A 481 21.36 -9.47 0.82
N ASP A 482 22.67 -9.43 0.53
CA ASP A 482 23.65 -10.37 1.12
C ASP A 482 24.45 -9.73 2.26
N THR A 483 24.71 -10.50 3.30
CA THR A 483 25.63 -10.22 4.40
C THR A 483 27.01 -10.81 4.09
N TYR A 484 27.95 -9.94 3.71
CA TYR A 484 29.34 -10.30 3.48
C TYR A 484 30.17 -10.29 4.76
N ALA A 485 30.97 -11.33 4.97
CA ALA A 485 32.05 -11.37 5.96
C ALA A 485 33.35 -10.88 5.32
N VAL A 486 33.93 -9.83 5.88
CA VAL A 486 35.08 -9.09 5.31
C VAL A 486 36.23 -9.07 6.31
N GLU A 487 37.41 -9.55 5.92
CA GLU A 487 38.58 -9.57 6.82
C GLU A 487 39.05 -8.16 7.19
N LEU A 488 39.27 -7.93 8.49
CA LEU A 488 39.87 -6.69 8.99
C LEU A 488 41.38 -6.69 8.78
N CYS A 489 41.98 -5.52 8.57
CA CYS A 489 43.40 -5.35 8.28
C CYS A 489 43.99 -4.12 8.97
N GLU A 490 45.32 -4.02 8.99
CA GLU A 490 46.07 -2.85 9.43
C GLU A 490 47.00 -2.36 8.31
N PRO A 491 46.98 -1.06 7.92
CA PRO A 491 47.81 -0.57 6.81
C PRO A 491 49.32 -0.76 6.99
N GLY A 492 49.78 -0.85 8.24
CA GLY A 492 51.19 -1.13 8.59
C GLY A 492 51.55 -2.60 8.68
N GLY A 493 50.64 -3.53 8.35
CA GLY A 493 50.87 -4.98 8.48
C GLY A 493 50.84 -5.50 9.92
N GLY A 494 50.30 -4.73 10.87
CA GLY A 494 50.08 -5.16 12.25
C GLY A 494 48.97 -6.20 12.38
N THR A 495 48.90 -6.87 13.54
CA THR A 495 47.85 -7.86 13.82
C THR A 495 46.48 -7.19 13.89
N PRO A 496 45.51 -7.55 13.02
CA PRO A 496 44.17 -6.96 13.06
C PRO A 496 43.41 -7.39 14.32
N THR A 497 42.42 -6.59 14.70
CA THR A 497 41.54 -6.82 15.86
C THR A 497 40.10 -6.48 15.50
N LYS A 498 39.11 -6.84 16.34
CA LYS A 498 37.73 -6.36 16.14
C LYS A 498 37.60 -4.82 16.16
N ASN A 499 38.61 -4.09 16.65
CA ASN A 499 38.62 -2.63 16.71
C ASN A 499 39.34 -1.97 15.51
N SER A 500 39.88 -2.76 14.57
CA SER A 500 40.57 -2.24 13.39
C SER A 500 39.64 -1.40 12.51
N THR A 501 40.21 -0.35 11.92
CA THR A 501 39.49 0.69 11.15
C THR A 501 39.67 0.54 9.63
N HIS A 502 40.34 -0.52 9.19
CA HIS A 502 40.57 -0.83 7.78
C HIS A 502 40.16 -2.28 7.50
N TYR A 503 39.76 -2.56 6.26
CA TYR A 503 39.29 -3.87 5.81
C TYR A 503 39.95 -4.27 4.48
N LEU A 504 39.96 -5.57 4.18
CA LEU A 504 40.56 -6.11 2.98
C LEU A 504 39.58 -6.04 1.79
N PHE A 505 39.87 -5.17 0.82
CA PHE A 505 39.14 -5.08 -0.45
C PHE A 505 40.03 -5.57 -1.60
N ARG A 506 39.72 -6.74 -2.18
CA ARG A 506 40.45 -7.33 -3.32
C ARG A 506 41.98 -7.28 -3.13
N HIS A 507 42.44 -7.75 -1.96
CA HIS A 507 43.82 -7.76 -1.46
C HIS A 507 44.44 -6.40 -1.06
N GLN A 508 43.72 -5.28 -1.16
CA GLN A 508 44.16 -3.97 -0.67
C GLN A 508 43.58 -3.70 0.72
N CYS A 509 44.40 -3.18 1.64
CA CYS A 509 43.92 -2.75 2.96
C CYS A 509 43.42 -1.30 2.88
N VAL A 510 42.11 -1.09 2.96
CA VAL A 510 41.45 0.20 2.72
C VAL A 510 40.64 0.65 3.94
N PRO A 511 40.50 1.97 4.19
CA PRO A 511 39.79 2.48 5.35
C PRO A 511 38.29 2.16 5.29
N ILE A 512 37.70 1.87 6.45
CA ILE A 512 36.25 1.88 6.63
C ILE A 512 35.79 3.34 6.58
N GLU A 513 34.77 3.64 5.77
CA GLU A 513 34.17 4.97 5.73
C GLU A 513 33.24 5.16 6.93
N LYS A 514 33.29 6.34 7.56
CA LYS A 514 32.41 6.71 8.68
C LYS A 514 31.45 7.81 8.24
N LEU A 515 30.15 7.51 8.31
CA LEU A 515 29.06 8.41 7.98
C LEU A 515 28.41 8.87 9.28
N GLU A 516 28.32 10.18 9.49
CA GLU A 516 27.83 10.76 10.75
C GLU A 516 26.78 11.85 10.52
N ARG A 517 25.74 11.86 11.36
CA ARG A 517 24.69 12.88 11.36
C ARG A 517 24.36 13.28 12.80
N HIS A 518 24.76 14.49 13.19
CA HIS A 518 24.47 15.03 14.52
C HIS A 518 23.09 15.70 14.56
N ASN A 519 22.22 15.19 15.43
CA ASN A 519 20.85 15.63 15.63
C ASN A 519 20.65 16.19 17.05
N ALA A 520 19.84 17.25 17.15
CA ALA A 520 19.41 17.82 18.42
C ALA A 520 18.01 18.41 18.28
N TRP A 521 17.21 18.31 19.34
CA TRP A 521 15.84 18.82 19.42
C TRP A 521 15.63 19.64 20.69
N TYR A 522 14.54 20.43 20.69
CA TYR A 522 14.13 21.29 21.80
C TYR A 522 12.61 21.22 21.96
N PRO A 523 12.06 21.46 23.16
CA PRO A 523 10.61 21.59 23.35
C PRO A 523 10.04 22.73 22.49
N SER A 524 8.85 22.51 21.96
CA SER A 524 8.10 23.46 21.14
C SER A 524 6.70 23.71 21.74
N LEU A 525 5.77 24.28 20.98
CA LEU A 525 4.36 24.31 21.40
C LEU A 525 3.73 22.92 21.21
N GLY A 526 3.99 22.29 20.07
CA GLY A 526 3.43 21.01 19.67
C GLY A 526 4.09 19.79 20.32
N SER A 527 5.33 19.89 20.81
CA SER A 527 6.03 18.80 21.50
C SER A 527 6.63 19.26 22.83
N SER A 528 6.21 18.60 23.91
CA SER A 528 6.65 18.78 25.30
C SER A 528 7.99 18.08 25.62
N GLU A 529 8.50 17.25 24.71
CA GLU A 529 9.67 16.40 24.91
C GLU A 529 10.90 17.24 25.31
N PRO A 530 11.60 16.92 26.43
CA PRO A 530 12.77 17.69 26.86
C PRO A 530 13.87 17.73 25.81
N ALA A 531 14.66 18.80 25.80
CA ALA A 531 15.76 18.94 24.85
C ALA A 531 16.76 17.78 24.95
N GLY A 532 17.28 17.33 23.82
CA GLY A 532 18.22 16.22 23.72
C GLY A 532 18.98 16.20 22.41
N SER A 533 19.95 15.30 22.30
CA SER A 533 20.80 15.13 21.11
C SER A 533 21.36 13.73 21.00
N TYR A 534 21.79 13.36 19.80
CA TYR A 534 22.73 12.27 19.53
C TYR A 534 23.45 12.48 18.19
N THR A 535 24.50 11.70 17.95
CA THR A 535 25.11 11.56 16.64
C THR A 535 24.77 10.16 16.10
N LEU A 536 23.98 10.10 15.02
CA LEU A 536 23.79 8.88 14.24
C LEU A 536 25.12 8.50 13.58
N VAL A 537 25.46 7.21 13.61
CA VAL A 537 26.69 6.68 13.00
C VAL A 537 26.35 5.48 12.14
N ALA A 538 26.84 5.49 10.90
CA ALA A 538 26.95 4.31 10.06
C ALA A 538 28.41 4.13 9.62
N GLN A 539 28.83 2.88 9.45
CA GLN A 539 30.12 2.56 8.84
C GLN A 539 29.86 1.84 7.52
N ARG A 540 30.62 2.21 6.50
CA ARG A 540 30.44 1.73 5.13
C ARG A 540 31.74 1.16 4.57
N THR A 541 31.57 0.09 3.80
CA THR A 541 32.61 -0.54 2.99
C THR A 541 32.11 -0.60 1.55
N LYS A 542 32.98 -0.99 0.61
CA LYS A 542 32.54 -1.37 -0.74
C LYS A 542 31.54 -2.54 -0.74
N PHE A 543 31.52 -3.40 0.28
CA PHE A 543 30.55 -4.48 0.46
C PHE A 543 29.29 -4.05 1.27
N GLY A 544 28.97 -2.75 1.27
CA GLY A 544 27.78 -2.21 1.93
C GLY A 544 27.99 -1.76 3.38
N ILE A 545 26.89 -1.65 4.13
CA ILE A 545 26.85 -1.06 5.48
C ILE A 545 27.25 -2.09 6.53
N VAL A 546 28.21 -1.74 7.40
CA VAL A 546 28.64 -2.56 8.53
C VAL A 546 27.48 -2.66 9.54
N THR A 547 27.10 -3.88 9.87
CA THR A 547 26.07 -4.14 10.90
C THR A 547 26.64 -4.79 12.15
N HIS A 548 27.67 -5.64 11.99
CA HIS A 548 28.31 -6.34 13.10
C HIS A 548 29.83 -6.46 12.93
N ARG A 549 30.52 -6.64 14.04
CA ARG A 549 31.95 -7.03 14.14
C ARG A 549 32.04 -8.38 14.87
N GLY A 550 32.85 -9.31 14.37
CA GLY A 550 32.98 -10.64 14.97
C GLY A 550 34.31 -11.30 14.66
N THR A 551 34.38 -12.61 14.86
CA THR A 551 35.45 -13.44 14.32
C THR A 551 34.89 -14.64 13.56
N VAL A 552 35.64 -15.15 12.58
CA VAL A 552 35.34 -16.41 11.87
C VAL A 552 36.63 -17.23 11.87
N GLY A 553 36.64 -18.38 12.53
CA GLY A 553 37.85 -19.19 12.72
C GLY A 553 38.94 -18.43 13.49
N GLY A 554 38.56 -17.53 14.40
CA GLY A 554 39.44 -16.64 15.14
C GLY A 554 39.94 -15.40 14.37
N LYS A 555 39.72 -15.30 13.05
CA LYS A 555 40.05 -14.10 12.28
C LYS A 555 39.05 -12.97 12.56
N PRO A 556 39.47 -11.73 12.91
CA PRO A 556 38.56 -10.60 13.03
C PRO A 556 37.94 -10.19 11.68
N VAL A 557 36.61 -10.02 11.68
CA VAL A 557 35.84 -9.65 10.48
C VAL A 557 34.80 -8.56 10.76
N LEU A 558 34.46 -7.81 9.72
CA LEU A 558 33.20 -7.06 9.61
C LEU A 558 32.13 -7.98 9.00
N PHE A 559 30.87 -7.74 9.34
CA PHE A 559 29.72 -8.25 8.61
C PHE A 559 28.92 -7.07 8.01
N THR A 560 28.85 -7.01 6.69
CA THR A 560 28.32 -5.87 5.92
C THR A 560 27.14 -6.31 5.06
N LYS A 561 26.00 -5.62 5.16
CA LYS A 561 24.82 -5.88 4.33
C LYS A 561 24.90 -5.07 3.05
N ASN A 562 24.87 -5.74 1.90
CA ASN A 562 24.76 -5.10 0.58
C ASN A 562 23.38 -5.41 -0.02
N ARG A 563 22.55 -4.38 -0.26
CA ARG A 563 21.27 -4.46 -0.98
C ARG A 563 21.48 -4.07 -2.43
N SER A 564 20.97 -4.85 -3.38
CA SER A 564 21.20 -4.60 -4.81
C SER A 564 20.71 -3.24 -5.33
N THR A 565 19.66 -2.65 -4.71
CA THR A 565 19.15 -1.31 -5.05
C THR A 565 19.91 -0.16 -4.41
N TYR A 566 20.85 -0.42 -3.48
CA TYR A 566 21.57 0.64 -2.79
C TYR A 566 22.45 1.43 -3.78
N GLY A 567 22.17 2.73 -3.91
CA GLY A 567 22.71 3.61 -4.95
C GLY A 567 21.83 3.74 -6.20
N ASN A 568 20.60 3.21 -6.21
CA ASN A 568 19.67 3.25 -7.35
C ASN A 568 18.18 3.39 -6.96
N GLU A 569 17.86 4.04 -5.84
CA GLU A 569 16.46 4.16 -5.34
C GLU A 569 15.56 4.96 -6.32
N ALA A 570 16.13 5.88 -7.09
CA ALA A 570 15.42 6.60 -8.14
C ALA A 570 15.04 5.71 -9.35
N GLY A 571 15.74 4.58 -9.56
CA GLY A 571 15.66 3.78 -10.78
C GLY A 571 14.28 3.18 -11.06
N SER A 572 13.59 2.70 -10.01
CA SER A 572 12.26 2.09 -10.11
C SER A 572 11.17 3.03 -10.66
N ALA A 573 11.41 4.35 -10.69
CA ALA A 573 10.49 5.30 -11.29
C ALA A 573 10.31 5.09 -12.81
N LEU A 574 11.21 4.35 -13.48
CA LEU A 574 11.02 3.93 -14.87
C LEU A 574 9.80 3.01 -15.05
N GLY A 575 9.64 1.99 -14.20
CA GLY A 575 8.47 1.10 -14.26
C GLY A 575 7.17 1.83 -13.97
N PHE A 576 7.18 2.74 -12.98
CA PHE A 576 6.02 3.58 -12.67
C PHE A 576 5.66 4.55 -13.81
N MET A 577 6.64 5.16 -14.47
CA MET A 577 6.42 5.99 -15.67
C MET A 577 5.68 5.18 -16.74
N LEU A 578 6.13 3.96 -17.02
CA LEU A 578 5.52 3.09 -18.02
C LEU A 578 4.11 2.64 -17.63
N PHE A 579 3.83 2.31 -16.36
CA PHE A 579 2.46 2.00 -15.91
C PHE A 579 1.47 3.16 -16.12
N ASN A 580 1.96 4.40 -16.09
CA ASN A 580 1.14 5.62 -16.23
C ASN A 580 0.98 6.08 -17.69
N ASP A 581 1.80 5.56 -18.61
CA ASP A 581 1.84 5.98 -20.01
C ASP A 581 0.91 5.09 -20.86
N PRO A 582 -0.24 5.61 -21.36
CA PRO A 582 -1.21 4.81 -22.10
C PRO A 582 -0.66 4.30 -23.44
N ASP A 583 0.39 4.93 -23.98
CA ASP A 583 1.02 4.46 -25.22
C ASP A 583 2.03 3.32 -24.95
N ALA A 584 2.38 3.04 -23.69
CA ALA A 584 3.26 1.94 -23.29
C ALA A 584 2.52 0.64 -22.96
N ILE A 585 1.38 0.70 -22.27
CA ILE A 585 0.63 -0.48 -21.80
C ILE A 585 -0.58 -0.74 -22.69
N HIS A 586 -0.62 -1.87 -23.39
CA HIS A 586 -1.79 -2.33 -24.19
C HIS A 586 -2.22 -3.76 -23.85
N SER A 587 -1.49 -4.44 -22.97
CA SER A 587 -1.72 -5.83 -22.60
C SER A 587 -1.05 -6.19 -21.26
N ALA A 588 -1.43 -7.34 -20.70
CA ALA A 588 -0.73 -8.00 -19.60
C ALA A 588 0.78 -8.15 -19.85
N GLN A 589 1.22 -8.44 -21.08
CA GLN A 589 2.63 -8.63 -21.40
C GLN A 589 3.42 -7.31 -21.34
N ASP A 590 2.81 -6.20 -21.78
CA ASP A 590 3.42 -4.88 -21.70
C ASP A 590 3.56 -4.41 -20.24
N PHE A 591 2.56 -4.73 -19.41
CA PHE A 591 2.63 -4.52 -17.97
C PHE A 591 3.76 -5.33 -17.31
N GLN A 592 3.88 -6.62 -17.62
CA GLN A 592 4.98 -7.45 -17.12
C GLN A 592 6.34 -6.90 -17.57
N ASN A 593 6.45 -6.46 -18.83
CA ASN A 593 7.66 -5.82 -19.37
C ASN A 593 7.99 -4.52 -18.62
N ALA A 594 7.00 -3.65 -18.37
CA ALA A 594 7.18 -2.43 -17.57
C ALA A 594 7.65 -2.74 -16.14
N ALA A 595 7.05 -3.74 -15.49
CA ALA A 595 7.38 -4.18 -14.14
C ALA A 595 8.83 -4.72 -13.99
N THR A 596 9.48 -5.16 -15.08
CA THR A 596 10.92 -5.51 -15.05
C THR A 596 11.83 -4.32 -14.70
N ASN A 597 11.35 -3.08 -14.88
CA ASN A 597 12.11 -1.85 -14.59
C ASN A 597 11.95 -1.36 -13.13
N ILE A 598 11.44 -2.22 -12.24
CA ILE A 598 11.26 -1.94 -10.82
C ILE A 598 12.24 -2.81 -10.03
N GLY A 599 13.32 -2.21 -9.52
CA GLY A 599 14.36 -2.91 -8.75
C GLY A 599 13.92 -3.35 -7.35
N TYR A 600 12.75 -2.91 -6.90
CA TYR A 600 12.18 -3.21 -5.59
C TYR A 600 11.41 -4.54 -5.55
N THR A 601 11.37 -5.16 -4.36
CA THR A 601 10.75 -6.47 -4.11
C THR A 601 9.22 -6.41 -4.01
N PHE A 602 8.54 -6.33 -5.16
CA PHE A 602 7.08 -6.27 -5.23
C PHE A 602 6.47 -7.37 -6.09
N ASN A 603 5.34 -7.88 -5.61
CA ASN A 603 4.41 -8.72 -6.34
C ASN A 603 3.44 -7.77 -7.06
N TRP A 604 3.57 -7.61 -8.38
CA TRP A 604 2.70 -6.77 -9.18
C TRP A 604 1.52 -7.56 -9.74
N PHE A 605 0.35 -6.95 -9.73
CA PHE A 605 -0.91 -7.50 -10.22
C PHE A 605 -1.51 -6.57 -11.27
N TYR A 606 -2.13 -7.16 -12.29
CA TYR A 606 -2.75 -6.45 -13.41
C TYR A 606 -4.13 -7.05 -13.75
N THR A 607 -5.05 -6.18 -14.15
CA THR A 607 -6.39 -6.53 -14.61
C THR A 607 -6.74 -5.68 -15.83
N ASP A 608 -7.24 -6.29 -16.91
CA ASP A 608 -7.95 -5.57 -17.98
C ASP A 608 -9.30 -6.24 -18.30
N LYS A 609 -9.92 -5.90 -19.44
CA LYS A 609 -11.20 -6.46 -19.90
C LYS A 609 -11.19 -7.99 -20.09
N THR A 610 -10.02 -8.57 -20.30
CA THR A 610 -9.80 -9.95 -20.74
C THR A 610 -8.86 -10.70 -19.81
N ASP A 611 -7.79 -10.05 -19.35
CA ASP A 611 -6.68 -10.72 -18.68
C ASP A 611 -6.55 -10.37 -17.19
N ILE A 612 -6.12 -11.35 -16.39
CA ILE A 612 -5.44 -11.12 -15.11
C ILE A 612 -3.98 -11.54 -15.23
N ALA A 613 -3.06 -10.77 -14.67
CA ALA A 613 -1.64 -11.08 -14.71
C ALA A 613 -0.90 -10.74 -13.42
N TYR A 614 0.24 -11.39 -13.25
CA TYR A 614 1.12 -11.28 -12.09
C TYR A 614 2.60 -11.29 -12.51
N PHE A 615 3.44 -10.52 -11.81
CA PHE A 615 4.90 -10.51 -11.96
C PHE A 615 5.61 -10.10 -10.66
N ASN A 616 6.67 -10.81 -10.28
CA ASN A 616 7.55 -10.43 -9.16
C ASN A 616 8.72 -9.56 -9.64
N SER A 617 8.74 -8.27 -9.28
CA SER A 617 9.86 -7.36 -9.57
C SER A 617 10.96 -7.44 -8.51
N GLY A 618 12.17 -7.01 -8.88
CA GLY A 618 13.31 -6.90 -7.97
C GLY A 618 14.66 -7.05 -8.67
N ASP A 619 15.67 -6.29 -8.26
CA ASP A 619 17.06 -6.44 -8.71
C ASP A 619 17.69 -7.68 -8.06
N ASN A 620 17.21 -8.88 -8.41
CA ASN A 620 17.56 -10.18 -7.84
C ASN A 620 19.00 -10.62 -8.23
N PRO A 621 20.02 -10.56 -7.34
CA PRO A 621 21.42 -10.79 -7.72
C PRO A 621 21.72 -12.25 -8.06
N VAL A 622 22.48 -12.46 -9.15
CA VAL A 622 23.01 -13.77 -9.52
C VAL A 622 24.25 -14.08 -8.67
N ARG A 623 24.10 -14.99 -7.71
CA ARG A 623 25.16 -15.40 -6.77
C ARG A 623 26.14 -16.41 -7.40
N PRO A 624 27.40 -16.49 -6.93
CA PRO A 624 28.34 -17.53 -7.35
C PRO A 624 28.00 -18.87 -6.69
N ALA A 625 28.33 -20.00 -7.34
CA ALA A 625 27.91 -21.35 -6.94
C ALA A 625 28.43 -21.86 -5.57
N GLY A 626 29.25 -21.08 -4.86
CA GLY A 626 29.69 -21.38 -3.48
C GLY A 626 29.04 -20.51 -2.40
N ALA A 627 28.29 -19.46 -2.75
CA ALA A 627 27.57 -18.63 -1.78
C ALA A 627 26.30 -19.35 -1.29
N ASP A 628 25.99 -19.21 0.00
CA ASP A 628 24.74 -19.70 0.59
C ASP A 628 23.88 -18.48 0.93
N PRO A 629 22.70 -18.29 0.31
CA PRO A 629 21.86 -17.12 0.61
C PRO A 629 21.30 -17.11 2.04
N ASN A 630 21.40 -18.21 2.80
CA ASN A 630 20.83 -18.30 4.15
C ASN A 630 21.79 -17.91 5.28
N LEU A 631 23.09 -17.75 4.98
CA LEU A 631 24.18 -17.68 5.95
C LEU A 631 25.27 -16.72 5.45
N PRO A 632 25.94 -15.91 6.31
CA PRO A 632 26.87 -14.88 5.85
C PRO A 632 27.96 -15.47 4.96
N THR A 633 28.30 -14.79 3.86
CA THR A 633 29.25 -15.31 2.88
C THR A 633 30.56 -14.53 2.85
N TRP A 634 31.69 -15.20 2.64
CA TRP A 634 33.00 -14.55 2.52
C TRP A 634 33.00 -13.56 1.35
N SER A 635 33.61 -12.39 1.55
CA SER A 635 33.71 -11.32 0.55
C SER A 635 34.52 -11.67 -0.72
N THR A 636 35.02 -12.90 -0.84
CA THR A 636 35.56 -13.49 -2.08
C THR A 636 34.49 -14.11 -2.98
N TYR A 637 33.25 -14.24 -2.50
CA TYR A 637 32.08 -14.76 -3.23
C TYR A 637 31.13 -13.60 -3.60
N GLU A 638 31.70 -12.55 -4.19
CA GLU A 638 30.98 -11.40 -4.76
C GLU A 638 29.88 -11.84 -5.76
N TRP A 639 28.80 -11.07 -5.90
CA TRP A 639 27.79 -11.30 -6.94
C TRP A 639 28.42 -11.33 -8.34
N GLN A 640 27.85 -12.15 -9.24
CA GLN A 640 28.38 -12.27 -10.60
C GLN A 640 28.29 -10.92 -11.33
N GLY A 641 29.39 -10.49 -11.94
CA GLY A 641 29.45 -9.21 -12.66
C GLY A 641 29.44 -7.95 -11.79
N TRP A 642 29.61 -8.07 -10.47
CA TRP A 642 29.46 -6.93 -9.55
C TRP A 642 30.51 -5.82 -9.71
N ASN A 643 30.02 -4.58 -9.80
CA ASN A 643 30.79 -3.35 -9.88
C ASN A 643 30.68 -2.57 -8.55
N PRO A 644 31.78 -2.43 -7.78
CA PRO A 644 31.80 -1.78 -6.46
C PRO A 644 31.64 -0.24 -6.51
N GLU A 645 31.69 0.38 -7.69
CA GLU A 645 31.52 1.84 -7.85
C GLU A 645 30.08 2.24 -8.21
N THR A 646 29.29 1.32 -8.76
CA THR A 646 27.87 1.54 -9.11
C THR A 646 26.90 0.63 -8.34
N ASN A 647 27.45 -0.31 -7.55
CA ASN A 647 26.77 -1.42 -6.89
C ASN A 647 25.97 -2.36 -7.81
N ARG A 648 26.09 -2.22 -9.13
CA ARG A 648 25.34 -3.05 -10.09
C ARG A 648 25.98 -4.43 -10.24
N ALA A 649 25.15 -5.46 -10.42
CA ALA A 649 25.58 -6.84 -10.70
C ALA A 649 24.80 -7.42 -11.89
N THR A 650 25.08 -8.68 -12.25
CA THR A 650 24.18 -9.49 -13.07
C THR A 650 22.96 -9.87 -12.24
N TYR A 651 21.77 -9.55 -12.72
CA TYR A 651 20.49 -9.92 -12.11
C TYR A 651 19.81 -11.05 -12.90
N THR A 652 18.84 -11.74 -12.31
CA THR A 652 18.10 -12.80 -13.02
C THR A 652 17.28 -12.22 -14.19
N PRO A 653 17.22 -12.89 -15.36
CA PRO A 653 16.40 -12.43 -16.48
C PRO A 653 14.91 -12.59 -16.17
N PRO A 654 14.01 -11.78 -16.77
CA PRO A 654 12.57 -11.79 -16.45
C PRO A 654 11.89 -13.15 -16.48
N ALA A 655 12.30 -14.07 -17.35
CA ALA A 655 11.76 -15.44 -17.42
C ALA A 655 12.01 -16.30 -16.16
N GLN A 656 12.94 -15.90 -15.27
CA GLN A 656 13.19 -16.56 -13.98
C GLN A 656 12.41 -15.92 -12.82
N HIS A 657 11.71 -14.81 -13.06
CA HIS A 657 10.87 -14.16 -12.06
C HIS A 657 9.49 -14.82 -12.02
N PRO A 658 8.92 -15.10 -10.84
CA PRO A 658 7.56 -15.59 -10.69
C PRO A 658 6.55 -14.73 -11.44
N GLN A 659 5.87 -15.32 -12.41
CA GLN A 659 4.89 -14.64 -13.25
C GLN A 659 3.82 -15.61 -13.79
N VAL A 660 2.62 -15.11 -14.04
CA VAL A 660 1.54 -15.87 -14.69
C VAL A 660 0.53 -14.91 -15.32
N VAL A 661 -0.14 -15.35 -16.38
CA VAL A 661 -1.30 -14.70 -16.99
C VAL A 661 -2.43 -15.73 -17.03
N ASN A 662 -3.66 -15.32 -16.70
CA ASN A 662 -4.89 -16.11 -16.83
C ASN A 662 -4.87 -17.52 -16.21
N GLN A 663 -4.32 -17.66 -14.99
CA GLN A 663 -4.76 -18.74 -14.09
C GLN A 663 -6.16 -18.40 -13.51
N ASP A 664 -6.90 -19.39 -12.99
CA ASP A 664 -8.30 -19.24 -12.58
C ASP A 664 -8.56 -18.04 -11.66
N TYR A 665 -7.67 -17.84 -10.69
CA TYR A 665 -7.62 -16.73 -9.74
C TYR A 665 -6.18 -16.48 -9.28
N LEU A 666 -5.92 -15.32 -8.69
CA LEU A 666 -4.69 -14.99 -7.95
C LEU A 666 -5.09 -14.58 -6.54
N THR A 667 -4.40 -15.09 -5.51
CA THR A 667 -4.31 -14.39 -4.23
C THR A 667 -2.88 -14.01 -3.89
N SER A 668 -2.72 -12.90 -3.19
CA SER A 668 -1.50 -12.62 -2.46
C SER A 668 -1.82 -11.90 -1.15
N TRP A 669 -1.12 -12.26 -0.09
CA TRP A 669 -1.10 -11.52 1.17
C TRP A 669 0.32 -11.49 1.77
N ASN A 670 1.29 -11.09 0.93
CA ASN A 670 2.74 -11.14 1.18
C ASN A 670 3.30 -12.56 1.39
N ASN A 671 2.55 -13.58 0.96
CA ASN A 671 2.97 -14.98 0.94
C ASN A 671 3.98 -15.27 -0.17
N LYS A 672 4.53 -16.49 -0.13
CA LYS A 672 5.49 -17.02 -1.11
C LYS A 672 4.99 -16.82 -2.54
N GLN A 673 5.91 -16.49 -3.44
CA GLN A 673 5.61 -16.14 -4.81
C GLN A 673 5.16 -17.37 -5.61
N ALA A 674 6.02 -18.38 -5.69
CA ALA A 674 5.80 -19.59 -6.48
C ALA A 674 6.56 -20.79 -5.89
N PRO A 675 6.21 -22.03 -6.28
CA PRO A 675 7.05 -23.21 -6.04
C PRO A 675 8.49 -23.01 -6.56
N GLY A 676 9.50 -23.49 -5.83
CA GLY A 676 10.91 -23.34 -6.20
C GLY A 676 11.54 -21.98 -5.84
N PHE A 677 10.75 -20.93 -5.71
CA PHE A 677 11.21 -19.59 -5.35
C PHE A 677 11.38 -19.52 -3.82
N SER A 678 12.61 -19.36 -3.34
CA SER A 678 12.89 -19.48 -1.90
C SER A 678 12.38 -18.29 -1.11
N ALA A 679 11.96 -18.54 0.13
CA ALA A 679 11.81 -17.51 1.14
C ALA A 679 13.15 -16.80 1.36
N ALA A 680 13.15 -15.49 1.58
CA ALA A 680 14.33 -14.78 2.07
C ALA A 680 14.85 -15.42 3.37
N ASP A 681 16.14 -15.29 3.59
CA ASP A 681 16.90 -15.83 4.73
C ASP A 681 16.35 -15.40 6.10
N GLY A 682 15.99 -14.13 6.27
CA GLY A 682 15.30 -13.61 7.45
C GLY A 682 13.80 -13.95 7.55
N ASN A 683 13.23 -14.72 6.61
CA ASN A 683 11.82 -15.11 6.61
C ASN A 683 11.67 -16.63 6.80
N PHE A 684 11.37 -17.05 8.03
CA PHE A 684 11.10 -18.45 8.38
C PHE A 684 9.58 -18.77 8.30
N GLY A 685 8.74 -17.76 8.07
CA GLY A 685 7.28 -17.83 8.11
C GLY A 685 6.63 -18.52 6.91
N TYR A 686 7.32 -18.68 5.78
CA TYR A 686 6.79 -19.37 4.59
C TYR A 686 6.78 -20.90 4.79
N ASN A 687 5.79 -21.38 5.56
CA ASN A 687 5.54 -22.78 5.89
C ASN A 687 4.02 -23.09 5.82
N SER A 688 3.55 -24.23 6.35
CA SER A 688 2.17 -24.75 6.09
C SER A 688 1.02 -23.94 6.67
N VAL A 689 1.27 -22.84 7.41
CA VAL A 689 0.23 -21.88 7.79
C VAL A 689 0.68 -20.47 7.46
N TYR A 690 -0.10 -19.74 6.66
CA TYR A 690 0.19 -18.37 6.26
C TYR A 690 -1.08 -17.57 5.95
N ARG A 691 -1.08 -16.26 6.23
CA ARG A 691 -2.32 -15.43 6.24
C ARG A 691 -3.07 -15.30 4.91
N SER A 692 -2.48 -15.65 3.78
CA SER A 692 -3.21 -15.72 2.50
C SER A 692 -4.22 -16.88 2.45
N GLN A 693 -4.05 -17.94 3.26
CA GLN A 693 -4.88 -19.16 3.20
C GLN A 693 -6.39 -18.89 3.34
N PRO A 694 -6.87 -18.08 4.31
CA PRO A 694 -8.28 -17.67 4.36
C PRO A 694 -8.81 -17.12 3.02
N LEU A 695 -8.10 -16.19 2.35
CA LEU A 695 -8.52 -15.65 1.05
C LEU A 695 -8.63 -16.76 0.00
N ASP A 696 -7.58 -17.57 -0.08
CA ASP A 696 -7.44 -18.70 -0.99
C ASP A 696 -8.59 -19.71 -0.81
N ASP A 697 -8.92 -20.05 0.42
CA ASP A 697 -9.94 -21.04 0.76
C ASP A 697 -11.35 -20.53 0.47
N ARG A 698 -11.62 -19.22 0.65
CA ARG A 698 -12.88 -18.60 0.19
C ARG A 698 -13.02 -18.65 -1.34
N ILE A 699 -11.97 -18.28 -2.10
CA ILE A 699 -12.05 -18.29 -3.57
C ILE A 699 -12.19 -19.72 -4.12
N LYS A 700 -11.40 -20.68 -3.61
CA LYS A 700 -11.49 -22.10 -3.99
C LYS A 700 -12.88 -22.68 -3.71
N ALA A 701 -13.52 -22.31 -2.59
CA ALA A 701 -14.86 -22.79 -2.25
C ALA A 701 -15.93 -22.29 -3.24
N VAL A 702 -15.89 -21.02 -3.62
CA VAL A 702 -16.83 -20.46 -4.62
C VAL A 702 -16.62 -21.12 -5.98
N ILE A 703 -15.39 -21.16 -6.51
CA ILE A 703 -15.08 -21.79 -7.81
C ILE A 703 -15.45 -23.28 -7.80
N GLY A 704 -15.07 -24.01 -6.74
CA GLY A 704 -15.35 -25.44 -6.59
C GLY A 704 -16.83 -25.79 -6.46
N SER A 705 -17.67 -24.83 -6.04
CA SER A 705 -19.14 -24.98 -6.03
C SER A 705 -19.81 -24.73 -7.38
N GLY A 706 -19.07 -24.22 -8.37
CA GLY A 706 -19.60 -23.78 -9.67
C GLY A 706 -20.29 -22.40 -9.64
N GLN A 707 -20.31 -21.72 -8.49
CA GLN A 707 -20.73 -20.32 -8.40
C GLN A 707 -19.78 -19.38 -9.16
N LYS A 708 -20.25 -18.17 -9.44
CA LYS A 708 -19.50 -17.13 -10.14
C LYS A 708 -19.28 -15.91 -9.24
N PHE A 709 -18.25 -15.14 -9.56
CA PHE A 709 -17.90 -13.90 -8.87
C PHE A 709 -18.51 -12.67 -9.55
N SER A 710 -19.16 -11.85 -8.74
CA SER A 710 -19.37 -10.43 -8.99
C SER A 710 -18.30 -9.62 -8.24
N ARG A 711 -18.21 -8.30 -8.46
CA ARG A 711 -17.33 -7.40 -7.68
C ARG A 711 -17.72 -7.44 -6.21
N GLY A 712 -19.02 -7.40 -5.92
CA GLY A 712 -19.57 -7.54 -4.57
C GLY A 712 -19.13 -8.86 -3.90
N LYS A 713 -19.19 -9.99 -4.63
CA LYS A 713 -18.81 -11.29 -4.07
C LYS A 713 -17.30 -11.42 -3.79
N LEU A 714 -16.45 -10.75 -4.56
CA LEU A 714 -15.00 -10.75 -4.28
C LEU A 714 -14.66 -9.82 -3.10
N VAL A 715 -15.42 -8.74 -2.90
CA VAL A 715 -15.34 -7.92 -1.67
C VAL A 715 -15.78 -8.74 -0.47
N GLU A 716 -16.91 -9.45 -0.51
CA GLU A 716 -17.35 -10.35 0.57
C GLU A 716 -16.24 -11.35 0.97
N ALA A 717 -15.61 -12.01 0.00
CA ALA A 717 -14.53 -12.97 0.25
C ALA A 717 -13.29 -12.34 0.92
N MET A 718 -13.01 -11.06 0.62
CA MET A 718 -11.93 -10.31 1.25
C MET A 718 -12.29 -9.93 2.70
N GLU A 719 -13.47 -9.34 2.91
CA GLU A 719 -13.94 -8.85 4.22
C GLU A 719 -14.16 -9.98 5.23
N ASP A 720 -14.70 -11.12 4.78
CA ASP A 720 -14.90 -12.30 5.62
C ASP A 720 -13.56 -12.77 6.19
N ALA A 721 -12.56 -12.98 5.32
CA ALA A 721 -11.20 -13.36 5.68
C ALA A 721 -10.48 -12.28 6.52
N ALA A 722 -10.76 -10.99 6.29
CA ALA A 722 -10.15 -9.87 7.02
C ALA A 722 -10.47 -9.85 8.52
N THR A 723 -11.50 -10.59 8.95
CA THR A 723 -11.93 -10.67 10.36
C THR A 723 -11.54 -11.99 11.04
N VAL A 724 -10.90 -12.94 10.34
CA VAL A 724 -10.55 -14.28 10.87
C VAL A 724 -9.27 -14.25 11.71
N ASP A 725 -9.26 -14.99 12.82
CA ASP A 725 -8.05 -15.29 13.58
C ASP A 725 -7.34 -16.52 13.00
N LEU A 726 -6.17 -16.32 12.37
CA LEU A 726 -5.44 -17.37 11.64
C LEU A 726 -5.12 -18.60 12.52
N ARG A 727 -4.93 -18.41 13.83
CA ARG A 727 -4.67 -19.51 14.78
C ARG A 727 -5.92 -20.36 14.99
N ALA A 728 -7.09 -19.72 15.11
CA ALA A 728 -8.37 -20.39 15.31
C ALA A 728 -8.87 -21.09 14.04
N ASP A 729 -8.52 -20.56 12.86
CA ASP A 729 -8.84 -21.14 11.55
C ASP A 729 -7.92 -22.32 11.20
N GLN A 730 -6.60 -22.11 11.13
CA GLN A 730 -5.66 -23.04 10.49
C GLN A 730 -4.87 -23.94 11.47
N VAL A 731 -4.95 -23.72 12.79
CA VAL A 731 -4.18 -24.47 13.81
C VAL A 731 -5.05 -25.12 14.88
N LEU A 732 -6.05 -24.40 15.39
CA LEU A 732 -6.95 -24.85 16.46
C LEU A 732 -7.67 -26.19 16.16
N PRO A 733 -8.08 -26.54 14.92
CA PRO A 733 -8.62 -27.86 14.62
C PRO A 733 -7.69 -29.03 15.01
N TYR A 734 -6.37 -28.85 14.92
CA TYR A 734 -5.38 -29.87 15.33
C TYR A 734 -5.18 -29.90 16.85
N LEU A 735 -5.15 -28.72 17.50
CA LEU A 735 -5.11 -28.62 18.97
C LEU A 735 -6.32 -29.30 19.63
N LEU A 736 -7.52 -29.08 19.07
CA LEU A 736 -8.77 -29.71 19.50
C LEU A 736 -8.75 -31.23 19.33
N ARG A 737 -8.27 -31.73 18.18
CA ARG A 737 -8.11 -33.18 17.92
C ARG A 737 -7.17 -33.86 18.93
N VAL A 738 -6.06 -33.22 19.30
CA VAL A 738 -5.15 -33.76 20.33
C VAL A 738 -5.79 -33.71 21.73
N LEU A 739 -6.42 -32.59 22.12
CA LEU A 739 -7.10 -32.48 23.43
C LEU A 739 -8.23 -33.51 23.60
N LYS A 740 -8.96 -33.81 22.52
CA LYS A 740 -10.10 -34.74 22.47
C LYS A 740 -9.72 -36.17 22.09
N SER A 741 -8.44 -36.54 22.02
CA SER A 741 -8.03 -37.94 21.77
C SER A 741 -8.44 -38.89 22.91
N GLU A 742 -8.73 -38.36 24.09
CA GLU A 742 -9.30 -39.06 25.25
C GLU A 742 -10.28 -38.12 25.98
N LEU A 743 -11.12 -38.65 26.87
CA LEU A 743 -12.09 -37.87 27.65
C LEU A 743 -11.39 -36.78 28.48
N ILE A 744 -11.85 -35.53 28.33
CA ILE A 744 -11.37 -34.39 29.12
C ILE A 744 -12.09 -34.41 30.48
N THR A 745 -11.33 -34.64 31.56
CA THR A 745 -11.85 -34.78 32.92
C THR A 745 -11.76 -33.51 33.76
N ASP A 746 -10.88 -32.57 33.40
CA ASP A 746 -10.84 -31.24 34.04
C ASP A 746 -11.99 -30.36 33.48
N PRO A 747 -12.88 -29.83 34.34
CA PRO A 747 -14.06 -29.10 33.88
C PRO A 747 -13.73 -27.71 33.31
N ALA A 748 -12.61 -27.09 33.72
CA ALA A 748 -12.18 -25.80 33.17
C ALA A 748 -11.55 -25.98 31.79
N VAL A 749 -10.78 -27.05 31.56
CA VAL A 749 -10.28 -27.44 30.23
C VAL A 749 -11.45 -27.81 29.31
N ALA A 750 -12.43 -28.59 29.79
CA ALA A 750 -13.61 -28.96 29.01
C ALA A 750 -14.45 -27.73 28.61
N ALA A 751 -14.68 -26.79 29.52
CA ALA A 751 -15.38 -25.54 29.24
C ALA A 751 -14.60 -24.62 28.28
N ALA A 752 -13.27 -24.59 28.35
CA ALA A 752 -12.43 -23.85 27.41
C ALA A 752 -12.48 -24.46 26.00
N VAL A 753 -12.36 -25.79 25.90
CA VAL A 753 -12.51 -26.51 24.63
C VAL A 753 -13.88 -26.25 24.00
N ALA A 754 -14.98 -26.38 24.75
CA ALA A 754 -16.32 -26.13 24.21
C ALA A 754 -16.50 -24.70 23.65
N ARG A 755 -15.88 -23.68 24.25
CA ARG A 755 -15.88 -22.29 23.75
C ARG A 755 -15.05 -22.13 22.47
N LEU A 756 -13.88 -22.78 22.42
CA LEU A 756 -13.02 -22.79 21.24
C LEU A 756 -13.66 -23.53 20.06
N GLU A 757 -14.33 -24.66 20.32
CA GLU A 757 -15.10 -25.39 19.30
C GLU A 757 -16.28 -24.56 18.78
N ALA A 758 -17.03 -23.90 19.66
CA ALA A 758 -18.14 -23.02 19.25
C ALA A 758 -17.68 -21.83 18.41
N TRP A 759 -16.49 -21.28 18.66
CA TRP A 759 -15.91 -20.20 17.87
C TRP A 759 -15.38 -20.67 16.51
N GLN A 760 -14.70 -21.82 16.49
CA GLN A 760 -14.19 -22.43 15.27
C GLN A 760 -15.33 -22.87 14.33
N ALA A 761 -16.42 -23.42 14.87
CA ALA A 761 -17.63 -23.73 14.12
C ALA A 761 -18.39 -22.48 13.61
N ALA A 762 -18.14 -21.31 14.21
CA ALA A 762 -18.69 -20.02 13.81
C ALA A 762 -17.76 -19.21 12.87
N GLY A 763 -16.74 -19.84 12.28
CA GLY A 763 -15.84 -19.22 11.30
C GLY A 763 -14.65 -18.45 11.88
N SER A 764 -14.32 -18.61 13.17
CA SER A 764 -13.10 -18.07 13.79
C SER A 764 -12.93 -16.54 13.72
N HIS A 765 -14.02 -15.79 13.54
CA HIS A 765 -13.98 -14.33 13.42
C HIS A 765 -13.80 -13.58 14.75
N ARG A 766 -13.09 -12.45 14.71
CA ARG A 766 -13.13 -11.39 15.72
C ARG A 766 -14.10 -10.27 15.29
N LYS A 767 -15.38 -10.61 15.24
CA LYS A 767 -16.46 -9.66 14.91
C LYS A 767 -17.42 -9.46 16.07
N THR A 768 -18.12 -8.33 16.03
CA THR A 768 -19.23 -7.99 16.93
C THR A 768 -20.53 -8.04 16.13
N ALA A 769 -21.65 -8.38 16.76
CA ALA A 769 -22.94 -8.47 16.09
C ALA A 769 -23.44 -7.17 15.39
N ASN A 770 -22.85 -5.99 15.66
CA ASN A 770 -23.13 -4.71 14.97
C ASN A 770 -22.15 -3.59 15.40
N GLU A 771 -22.24 -2.42 14.74
CA GLU A 771 -21.44 -1.21 15.02
C GLU A 771 -21.56 -0.67 16.46
N ALA A 772 -22.69 -0.88 17.15
CA ALA A 772 -22.89 -0.38 18.52
C ALA A 772 -22.30 -1.32 19.59
N THR A 773 -22.28 -2.63 19.36
CA THR A 773 -21.69 -3.62 20.26
C THR A 773 -20.17 -3.44 20.39
N LYS A 774 -19.64 -3.55 21.61
CA LYS A 774 -18.21 -3.40 21.96
C LYS A 774 -17.62 -4.64 22.67
N THR A 775 -18.17 -5.80 22.34
CA THR A 775 -17.74 -7.11 22.83
C THR A 775 -17.83 -8.08 21.66
N TYR A 776 -16.77 -8.85 21.40
CA TYR A 776 -16.78 -9.85 20.32
C TYR A 776 -17.76 -10.98 20.62
N ASP A 777 -18.38 -11.53 19.58
CA ASP A 777 -19.41 -12.58 19.69
C ASP A 777 -18.88 -13.85 20.40
N HIS A 778 -17.57 -14.09 20.30
CA HIS A 778 -16.85 -15.18 20.98
C HIS A 778 -15.72 -14.67 21.92
N ALA A 779 -15.91 -13.49 22.56
CA ALA A 779 -14.92 -12.80 23.39
C ALA A 779 -14.08 -13.70 24.33
N GLU A 780 -14.73 -14.62 25.06
CA GLU A 780 -14.03 -15.54 25.96
C GLU A 780 -13.16 -16.59 25.23
N ALA A 781 -13.56 -17.07 24.06
CA ALA A 781 -12.75 -17.99 23.26
C ALA A 781 -11.51 -17.28 22.69
N ILE A 782 -11.71 -16.05 22.21
CA ILE A 782 -10.66 -15.14 21.74
C ILE A 782 -9.66 -14.85 22.86
N ARG A 783 -10.14 -14.47 24.06
CA ARG A 783 -9.30 -14.21 25.25
C ARG A 783 -8.52 -15.46 25.67
N ILE A 784 -9.16 -16.62 25.68
CA ILE A 784 -8.51 -17.89 26.00
C ILE A 784 -7.38 -18.17 25.02
N LEU A 785 -7.59 -18.00 23.71
CA LEU A 785 -6.52 -18.23 22.71
C LEU A 785 -5.39 -17.19 22.81
N ASP A 786 -5.71 -15.91 23.04
CA ASP A 786 -4.71 -14.84 23.24
C ASP A 786 -3.91 -14.97 24.54
N ALA A 787 -4.47 -15.62 25.57
CA ALA A 787 -3.75 -16.01 26.78
C ALA A 787 -2.98 -17.33 26.60
N TRP A 788 -3.49 -18.24 25.77
CA TRP A 788 -2.93 -19.59 25.60
C TRP A 788 -1.74 -19.61 24.67
N TRP A 789 -1.78 -18.94 23.52
CA TRP A 789 -0.70 -19.00 22.53
C TRP A 789 0.71 -18.72 23.10
N PRO A 790 0.96 -17.65 23.90
CA PRO A 790 2.28 -17.40 24.49
C PRO A 790 2.69 -18.40 25.60
N LEU A 791 1.76 -19.24 26.08
CA LEU A 791 2.05 -20.35 27.02
C LEU A 791 2.20 -21.69 26.27
N LEU A 792 1.44 -21.87 25.20
CA LEU A 792 1.37 -23.05 24.34
C LEU A 792 2.69 -23.28 23.60
N VAL A 793 3.18 -22.29 22.85
CA VAL A 793 4.38 -22.43 22.02
C VAL A 793 5.62 -22.82 22.85
N PRO A 794 5.99 -22.14 23.95
CA PRO A 794 7.15 -22.56 24.74
C PRO A 794 6.94 -23.90 25.48
N ALA A 795 5.70 -24.27 25.84
CA ALA A 795 5.43 -25.56 26.45
C ALA A 795 5.52 -26.72 25.44
N GLN A 796 5.00 -26.53 24.23
CA GLN A 796 5.11 -27.48 23.13
C GLN A 796 6.57 -27.66 22.68
N PHE A 797 7.29 -26.56 22.51
CA PHE A 797 8.67 -26.54 22.02
C PHE A 797 9.74 -26.56 23.12
N GLN A 798 9.39 -26.93 24.36
CA GLN A 798 10.32 -27.00 25.50
C GLN A 798 11.58 -27.84 25.19
N GLY A 799 11.47 -28.85 24.32
CA GLY A 799 12.58 -29.66 23.84
C GLY A 799 13.72 -28.86 23.18
N LEU A 800 13.46 -27.67 22.64
CA LEU A 800 14.48 -26.74 22.12
C LEU A 800 15.37 -26.17 23.23
N GLY A 801 14.89 -26.03 24.48
CA GLY A 801 15.62 -25.34 25.55
C GLY A 801 15.79 -23.83 25.30
N PRO A 802 16.26 -23.06 26.29
CA PRO A 802 16.17 -21.59 26.27
C PRO A 802 16.98 -20.94 25.14
N ASP A 803 18.23 -21.33 24.94
CA ASP A 803 19.16 -20.63 24.04
C ASP A 803 18.70 -20.73 22.57
N LEU A 804 18.41 -21.95 22.10
CA LEU A 804 17.91 -22.21 20.75
C LEU A 804 16.48 -21.70 20.55
N TYR A 805 15.61 -21.81 21.55
CA TYR A 805 14.27 -21.20 21.47
C TYR A 805 14.39 -19.68 21.31
N GLY A 806 15.24 -19.03 22.12
CA GLY A 806 15.53 -17.60 22.03
C GLY A 806 16.05 -17.20 20.64
N ALA A 807 17.06 -17.91 20.11
CA ALA A 807 17.63 -17.61 18.79
C ALA A 807 16.60 -17.78 17.65
N LEU A 808 15.77 -18.83 17.68
CA LEU A 808 14.71 -19.02 16.69
C LEU A 808 13.58 -17.98 16.85
N VAL A 809 13.26 -17.53 18.07
CA VAL A 809 12.28 -16.47 18.31
C VAL A 809 12.79 -15.08 17.90
N SER A 810 14.11 -14.85 17.98
CA SER A 810 14.75 -13.65 17.43
C SER A 810 14.70 -13.61 15.91
N ALA A 811 14.89 -14.75 15.23
CA ALA A 811 14.75 -14.86 13.78
C ALA A 811 13.29 -14.78 13.32
N GLN A 812 12.35 -15.35 14.08
CA GLN A 812 10.92 -15.36 13.73
C GLN A 812 10.06 -15.31 15.01
N LYS A 813 9.28 -14.25 15.19
CA LYS A 813 8.37 -14.10 16.34
C LYS A 813 7.34 -15.23 16.37
N ILE A 814 6.94 -15.65 17.58
CA ILE A 814 5.98 -16.77 17.76
C ILE A 814 4.55 -16.46 17.33
N ASP A 815 4.17 -15.19 17.30
CA ASP A 815 2.82 -14.73 16.99
C ASP A 815 2.79 -13.25 16.58
N GLU A 816 1.71 -12.87 15.92
CA GLU A 816 1.36 -11.50 15.54
C GLU A 816 -0.17 -11.34 15.55
N ARG A 817 -0.73 -11.43 16.75
CA ARG A 817 -2.16 -11.20 17.01
C ARG A 817 -2.59 -9.76 16.71
N PRO A 818 -3.91 -9.47 16.64
CA PRO A 818 -4.46 -8.13 16.48
C PRO A 818 -3.91 -7.08 17.46
N SER A 819 -3.92 -5.83 17.00
CA SER A 819 -3.30 -4.69 17.68
C SER A 819 -3.72 -3.37 17.02
N ALA A 820 -3.41 -2.26 17.67
CA ALA A 820 -3.70 -0.89 17.22
C ALA A 820 -3.20 -0.54 15.80
N GLN A 821 -2.22 -1.26 15.28
CA GLN A 821 -1.68 -1.14 13.91
C GLN A 821 -2.59 -1.79 12.83
N GLY A 822 -3.62 -2.54 13.23
CA GLY A 822 -4.65 -3.12 12.36
C GLY A 822 -4.24 -4.36 11.59
N SER A 823 -3.14 -4.31 10.85
CA SER A 823 -2.62 -5.50 10.17
C SER A 823 -2.14 -6.54 11.17
N ALA A 824 -2.45 -7.81 10.92
CA ALA A 824 -2.10 -8.94 11.78
C ALA A 824 -1.67 -10.17 10.95
N PHE A 825 -1.14 -11.17 11.67
CA PHE A 825 -0.80 -12.49 11.19
C PHE A 825 0.24 -12.56 10.03
N GLN A 826 1.12 -11.57 9.90
CA GLN A 826 2.22 -11.61 8.90
C GLN A 826 3.38 -12.50 9.37
N ASN A 827 3.64 -12.59 10.68
CA ASN A 827 4.75 -13.33 11.29
C ASN A 827 4.33 -14.20 12.49
N GLY A 828 4.60 -15.51 12.46
CA GLY A 828 4.26 -16.41 13.57
C GLY A 828 4.76 -17.84 13.41
N TRP A 829 4.66 -18.64 14.49
CA TRP A 829 5.07 -20.06 14.53
C TRP A 829 3.93 -21.04 14.15
N TRP A 830 2.86 -20.54 13.53
CA TRP A 830 1.59 -21.25 13.35
C TRP A 830 1.75 -22.60 12.64
N GLY A 831 2.52 -22.67 11.55
CA GLY A 831 2.75 -23.92 10.84
C GLY A 831 3.74 -24.85 11.53
N PHE A 832 4.71 -24.35 12.31
CA PHE A 832 5.56 -25.20 13.15
C PHE A 832 4.74 -25.94 14.21
N VAL A 833 3.84 -25.22 14.87
CA VAL A 833 2.84 -25.77 15.81
C VAL A 833 1.96 -26.80 15.10
N GLN A 834 1.36 -26.43 13.96
CA GLN A 834 0.46 -27.29 13.18
C GLN A 834 1.14 -28.60 12.74
N ARG A 835 2.38 -28.55 12.24
CA ARG A 835 3.14 -29.73 11.75
C ARG A 835 3.47 -30.70 12.85
N ASP A 836 3.93 -30.18 13.98
CA ASP A 836 4.31 -31.00 15.13
C ASP A 836 3.07 -31.69 15.73
N LEU A 837 1.92 -31.00 15.78
CA LEU A 837 0.62 -31.60 16.12
C LEU A 837 0.17 -32.66 15.10
N ARG A 838 0.22 -32.36 13.79
CA ARG A 838 -0.09 -33.30 12.70
C ARG A 838 0.74 -34.58 12.81
N LYS A 839 2.04 -34.43 13.03
CA LYS A 839 2.99 -35.54 13.22
C LYS A 839 2.68 -36.39 14.46
N VAL A 840 2.22 -35.79 15.55
CA VAL A 840 1.76 -36.50 16.77
C VAL A 840 0.40 -37.18 16.56
N LEU A 841 -0.48 -36.62 15.73
CA LEU A 841 -1.76 -37.21 15.33
C LEU A 841 -1.63 -38.34 14.31
N GLY A 842 -0.45 -38.51 13.69
CA GLY A 842 -0.23 -39.44 12.56
C GLY A 842 -0.72 -38.92 11.20
N ASP A 843 -1.06 -37.62 11.10
CA ASP A 843 -1.43 -36.99 9.85
C ASP A 843 -0.21 -36.86 8.91
N PRO A 844 -0.39 -36.90 7.57
CA PRO A 844 0.67 -36.59 6.62
C PRO A 844 1.24 -35.18 6.82
N VAL A 845 2.56 -35.04 6.69
CA VAL A 845 3.30 -33.77 6.60
C VAL A 845 4.36 -33.94 5.51
N LYS A 846 4.44 -33.03 4.53
CA LYS A 846 5.38 -33.15 3.39
C LYS A 846 6.83 -32.90 3.83
N THR A 847 7.01 -32.00 4.80
CA THR A 847 8.32 -31.60 5.33
C THR A 847 8.31 -31.70 6.86
N PRO A 848 8.40 -32.92 7.42
CA PRO A 848 8.30 -33.14 8.86
C PRO A 848 9.57 -32.65 9.60
N GLN A 849 9.39 -32.07 10.79
CA GLN A 849 10.54 -31.72 11.64
C GLN A 849 11.35 -32.98 12.02
N PRO A 850 12.70 -32.92 12.11
CA PRO A 850 13.55 -34.07 12.43
C PRO A 850 13.47 -34.49 13.91
N VAL A 851 12.86 -33.66 14.75
CA VAL A 851 12.48 -33.92 16.13
C VAL A 851 10.96 -33.74 16.23
N THR A 852 10.29 -34.44 17.13
CA THR A 852 8.89 -34.14 17.51
C THR A 852 8.93 -33.55 18.91
N TYR A 853 8.28 -32.40 19.11
CA TYR A 853 8.44 -31.58 20.31
C TYR A 853 7.29 -31.80 21.30
N CYS A 854 6.03 -31.70 20.85
CA CYS A 854 4.87 -31.86 21.71
C CYS A 854 4.86 -33.24 22.39
N GLY A 855 5.00 -33.25 23.72
CA GLY A 855 5.08 -34.49 24.51
C GLY A 855 6.20 -35.45 24.10
N GLY A 856 7.27 -34.97 23.45
CA GLY A 856 8.32 -35.81 22.87
C GLY A 856 7.84 -36.75 21.76
N GLY A 857 6.70 -36.46 21.12
CA GLY A 857 6.10 -37.29 20.08
C GLY A 857 5.02 -38.26 20.55
N SER A 858 4.73 -38.37 21.85
CA SER A 858 3.62 -39.18 22.37
C SER A 858 2.31 -38.37 22.38
N LEU A 859 1.24 -38.91 21.79
CA LEU A 859 -0.08 -38.25 21.74
C LEU A 859 -0.63 -37.94 23.14
N ALA A 860 -0.55 -38.88 24.08
CA ALA A 860 -1.01 -38.67 25.46
C ALA A 860 -0.17 -37.63 26.22
N ALA A 861 1.15 -37.60 25.99
CA ALA A 861 2.02 -36.59 26.58
C ALA A 861 1.79 -35.21 25.95
N CYS A 862 1.58 -35.14 24.63
CA CYS A 862 1.25 -33.91 23.93
C CYS A 862 -0.10 -33.35 24.40
N ARG A 863 -1.14 -34.19 24.49
CA ARG A 863 -2.42 -33.88 25.12
C ARG A 863 -2.26 -33.33 26.53
N THR A 864 -1.36 -33.89 27.33
CA THR A 864 -1.04 -33.40 28.68
C THR A 864 -0.42 -31.99 28.65
N VAL A 865 0.54 -31.72 27.75
CA VAL A 865 1.13 -30.39 27.54
C VAL A 865 0.07 -29.36 27.08
N LEU A 866 -0.81 -29.73 26.14
CA LEU A 866 -1.90 -28.86 25.70
C LEU A 866 -2.89 -28.58 26.83
N ALA A 867 -3.31 -29.61 27.57
CA ALA A 867 -4.29 -29.46 28.65
C ALA A 867 -3.76 -28.60 29.80
N PHE A 868 -2.50 -28.77 30.21
CA PHE A 868 -1.90 -27.93 31.26
C PHE A 868 -1.66 -26.48 30.83
N SER A 869 -1.20 -26.25 29.59
CA SER A 869 -1.04 -24.87 29.07
C SER A 869 -2.38 -24.16 28.88
N LEU A 870 -3.43 -24.89 28.47
CA LEU A 870 -4.80 -24.36 28.39
C LEU A 870 -5.40 -24.09 29.79
N LEU A 871 -5.15 -24.97 30.76
CA LEU A 871 -5.55 -24.77 32.16
C LEU A 871 -4.77 -23.64 32.86
N ALA A 872 -3.60 -23.27 32.36
CA ALA A 872 -2.91 -22.04 32.76
C ALA A 872 -3.58 -20.81 32.10
N ALA A 873 -3.86 -20.87 30.80
CA ALA A 873 -4.50 -19.79 30.05
C ALA A 873 -5.89 -19.38 30.59
N THR A 874 -6.71 -20.34 31.02
CA THR A 874 -8.02 -20.05 31.65
C THR A 874 -7.90 -19.25 32.95
N LYS A 875 -6.74 -19.27 33.61
CA LYS A 875 -6.44 -18.54 34.86
C LYS A 875 -5.76 -17.19 34.62
N VAL A 876 -5.35 -16.87 33.39
CA VAL A 876 -4.78 -15.56 33.04
C VAL A 876 -5.91 -14.52 33.04
N PRO A 877 -5.84 -13.45 33.86
CA PRO A 877 -6.86 -12.39 33.85
C PRO A 877 -6.89 -11.64 32.52
N ALA A 878 -8.07 -11.15 32.12
CA ALA A 878 -8.22 -10.31 30.93
C ALA A 878 -7.28 -9.08 30.99
N ALA A 879 -7.10 -8.49 32.17
CA ALA A 879 -6.17 -7.37 32.42
C ALA A 879 -4.67 -7.71 32.21
N THR A 880 -4.32 -8.99 32.12
CA THR A 880 -2.97 -9.47 31.77
C THR A 880 -2.87 -9.80 30.27
N THR A 881 -3.93 -10.37 29.68
CA THR A 881 -4.01 -10.59 28.22
C THR A 881 -4.05 -9.28 27.44
N TYR A 882 -4.76 -8.28 27.97
CA TYR A 882 -4.99 -6.95 27.41
C TYR A 882 -4.64 -5.90 28.49
N PRO A 883 -3.36 -5.52 28.63
CA PRO A 883 -2.94 -4.50 29.61
C PRO A 883 -3.51 -3.12 29.26
N ALA A 884 -3.58 -2.23 30.26
CA ALA A 884 -4.00 -0.85 30.03
C ALA A 884 -3.02 -0.11 29.10
N THR A 885 -3.57 0.79 28.29
CA THR A 885 -2.81 1.75 27.47
C THR A 885 -3.21 3.19 27.87
N ALA A 886 -2.78 4.21 27.12
CA ALA A 886 -3.20 5.58 27.36
C ALA A 886 -4.73 5.79 27.24
N ASP A 887 -5.39 5.06 26.34
CA ASP A 887 -6.83 5.22 26.05
C ASP A 887 -7.69 4.00 26.42
N CYS A 888 -7.09 2.82 26.65
CA CYS A 888 -7.82 1.59 26.96
C CYS A 888 -7.59 1.13 28.39
N THR A 889 -8.66 0.74 29.08
CA THR A 889 -8.59 0.15 30.42
C THR A 889 -8.07 -1.30 30.37
N ALA A 890 -7.41 -1.75 31.43
CA ALA A 890 -6.90 -3.13 31.48
C ALA A 890 -8.05 -4.14 31.46
N GLY A 891 -8.01 -5.05 30.50
CA GLY A 891 -9.05 -6.06 30.24
C GLY A 891 -10.05 -5.70 29.14
N ASP A 892 -10.01 -4.48 28.60
CA ASP A 892 -10.81 -4.11 27.43
C ASP A 892 -10.22 -4.71 26.15
N GLN A 893 -10.62 -5.94 25.86
CA GLN A 893 -10.26 -6.71 24.66
C GLN A 893 -10.59 -5.95 23.37
N TYR A 894 -11.75 -5.29 23.30
CA TYR A 894 -12.18 -4.63 22.07
C TYR A 894 -11.34 -3.36 21.81
N CYS A 895 -11.14 -2.52 22.84
CA CYS A 895 -10.29 -1.33 22.72
C CYS A 895 -8.82 -1.69 22.42
N ALA A 896 -8.31 -2.81 22.97
CA ALA A 896 -6.94 -3.28 22.71
C ALA A 896 -6.70 -3.71 21.26
N ASP A 897 -7.68 -4.35 20.63
CA ASP A 897 -7.63 -4.77 19.22
C ASP A 897 -7.95 -3.62 18.25
N GLN A 898 -8.73 -2.61 18.67
CA GLN A 898 -9.17 -1.48 17.82
C GLN A 898 -8.02 -0.74 17.13
N ILE A 899 -8.23 -0.42 15.86
CA ILE A 899 -7.29 0.32 15.01
C ILE A 899 -7.17 1.78 15.48
N VAL A 900 -5.94 2.23 15.66
CA VAL A 900 -5.58 3.61 15.97
C VAL A 900 -4.86 4.20 14.76
N HIS A 901 -5.42 5.25 14.16
CA HIS A 901 -4.71 6.01 13.13
C HIS A 901 -3.57 6.81 13.77
N GLN A 902 -2.34 6.53 13.37
CA GLN A 902 -1.13 7.14 13.93
C GLN A 902 -0.99 8.59 13.43
N PRO A 903 -0.70 9.57 14.30
CA PRO A 903 -0.73 10.99 13.94
C PRO A 903 0.52 11.41 13.15
N MET A 904 0.41 11.50 11.82
CA MET A 904 1.44 12.11 10.96
C MET A 904 1.40 13.65 10.99
N GLY A 905 0.24 14.23 11.30
CA GLY A 905 0.00 15.67 11.42
C GLY A 905 -0.78 16.02 12.68
N GLY A 906 -1.16 17.29 12.83
CA GLY A 906 -1.83 17.78 14.05
C GLY A 906 -3.30 17.35 14.21
N ILE A 907 -3.90 16.77 13.18
CA ILE A 907 -5.29 16.24 13.16
C ILE A 907 -5.29 14.72 13.34
N THR A 908 -5.89 14.23 14.42
CA THR A 908 -5.99 12.79 14.73
C THR A 908 -7.39 12.24 14.43
N GLN A 909 -7.53 10.93 14.23
CA GLN A 909 -8.83 10.28 13.95
C GLN A 909 -9.43 9.61 15.19
N GLY A 910 -10.68 9.15 15.05
CA GLY A 910 -11.24 8.17 15.99
C GLY A 910 -10.58 6.79 15.85
N ARG A 911 -10.78 5.97 16.88
CA ARG A 911 -10.52 4.52 16.82
C ARG A 911 -11.55 3.85 15.92
N MET A 912 -11.12 2.83 15.19
CA MET A 912 -11.92 2.01 14.29
C MET A 912 -11.94 0.56 14.79
N THR A 913 -13.00 -0.20 14.50
CA THR A 913 -13.04 -1.64 14.77
C THR A 913 -11.85 -2.36 14.14
N TRP A 914 -11.41 -3.48 14.71
CA TRP A 914 -10.31 -4.26 14.13
C TRP A 914 -10.72 -4.91 12.80
N VAL A 915 -9.87 -4.77 11.77
CA VAL A 915 -10.00 -5.47 10.49
C VAL A 915 -8.63 -5.56 9.79
N ASN A 916 -8.26 -6.75 9.32
CA ASN A 916 -6.99 -6.99 8.63
C ASN A 916 -7.13 -6.69 7.12
N ARG A 917 -7.07 -5.40 6.74
CA ARG A 917 -7.41 -4.95 5.37
C ARG A 917 -6.53 -3.79 4.85
N PRO A 918 -6.39 -3.59 3.51
CA PRO A 918 -5.65 -2.49 2.90
C PRO A 918 -6.08 -1.07 3.28
N THR A 919 -5.09 -0.20 3.48
CA THR A 919 -5.23 1.23 3.78
C THR A 919 -5.41 2.09 2.53
N TYR A 920 -5.31 1.46 1.36
CA TYR A 920 -6.00 1.84 0.13
C TYR A 920 -6.57 0.55 -0.46
N GLN A 921 -7.84 0.53 -0.85
CA GLN A 921 -8.48 -0.65 -1.46
C GLN A 921 -9.19 -0.26 -2.75
N GLN A 922 -8.97 -1.04 -3.80
CA GLN A 922 -9.62 -0.90 -5.10
C GLN A 922 -10.57 -2.08 -5.34
N VAL A 923 -11.65 -1.84 -6.06
CA VAL A 923 -12.57 -2.83 -6.61
C VAL A 923 -12.72 -2.54 -8.10
N VAL A 924 -12.33 -3.48 -8.96
CA VAL A 924 -12.11 -3.23 -10.40
C VAL A 924 -12.66 -4.32 -11.30
N GLU A 925 -13.30 -3.90 -12.38
CA GLU A 925 -13.70 -4.67 -13.55
C GLU A 925 -13.68 -3.74 -14.78
N PHE A 926 -13.34 -4.27 -15.96
CA PHE A 926 -13.34 -3.52 -17.22
C PHE A 926 -14.30 -4.12 -18.26
N PRO A 927 -15.57 -3.66 -18.37
CA PRO A 927 -16.49 -4.11 -19.42
C PRO A 927 -16.08 -3.68 -20.85
N ALA A 928 -15.19 -2.67 -20.96
CA ALA A 928 -14.73 -2.07 -22.19
C ALA A 928 -13.20 -1.92 -22.23
N ARG A 929 -12.63 -1.73 -23.43
CA ARG A 929 -11.22 -1.39 -23.65
C ARG A 929 -11.06 -0.43 -24.83
N ARG A 930 -9.87 0.13 -25.05
CA ARG A 930 -9.59 1.04 -26.17
C ARG A 930 -10.04 0.48 -27.50
N GLY A 931 -10.74 1.32 -28.26
CA GLY A 931 -11.45 0.95 -29.49
C GLY A 931 -12.90 0.49 -29.30
N ASP A 932 -13.35 0.16 -28.09
CA ASP A 932 -14.78 -0.04 -27.80
C ASP A 932 -15.55 1.29 -27.78
N ASP A 933 -16.76 1.27 -28.34
CA ASP A 933 -17.73 2.37 -28.18
C ASP A 933 -18.43 2.27 -26.82
N VAL A 934 -18.00 3.12 -25.88
CA VAL A 934 -18.59 3.28 -24.53
C VAL A 934 -19.64 4.39 -24.45
N SER A 935 -19.98 5.05 -25.56
CA SER A 935 -20.91 6.20 -25.55
C SER A 935 -22.36 5.76 -25.33
N ASN A 936 -23.14 6.61 -24.65
CA ASN A 936 -24.58 6.41 -24.49
C ASN A 936 -25.28 6.56 -25.86
N GLN A 937 -25.70 5.43 -26.42
CA GLN A 937 -26.34 5.32 -27.73
C GLN A 937 -27.73 5.97 -27.78
N ALA A 938 -28.32 6.32 -26.63
CA ALA A 938 -29.63 6.96 -26.55
C ALA A 938 -29.57 8.50 -26.69
N VAL A 939 -28.40 9.15 -26.51
CA VAL A 939 -28.32 10.63 -26.54
C VAL A 939 -28.74 11.18 -27.90
N GLY A 940 -29.63 12.17 -27.89
CA GLY A 940 -30.19 12.82 -29.08
C GLY A 940 -31.12 11.94 -29.92
N LYS A 941 -31.53 10.77 -29.43
CA LYS A 941 -32.38 9.83 -30.16
C LYS A 941 -33.87 10.15 -30.05
N THR A 942 -34.66 9.53 -30.92
CA THR A 942 -36.12 9.69 -30.90
C THR A 942 -36.72 8.90 -29.74
N ALA A 943 -37.09 9.59 -28.66
CA ALA A 943 -37.83 9.02 -27.54
C ALA A 943 -39.33 9.27 -27.63
N THR A 944 -40.12 8.27 -27.21
CA THR A 944 -41.59 8.28 -27.17
C THR A 944 -42.06 7.60 -25.90
N ALA A 945 -43.23 7.96 -25.36
CA ALA A 945 -43.76 7.38 -24.13
C ALA A 945 -45.28 7.16 -24.21
N SER A 946 -45.80 6.31 -23.31
CA SER A 946 -47.25 6.12 -23.11
C SER A 946 -47.96 7.40 -22.67
N SER A 947 -47.27 8.26 -21.93
CA SER A 947 -47.74 9.59 -21.53
C SER A 947 -46.59 10.47 -21.04
N TYR A 948 -46.87 11.75 -20.82
CA TYR A 948 -45.98 12.64 -20.06
C TYR A 948 -46.76 13.73 -19.30
N GLU A 949 -46.11 14.35 -18.31
CA GLU A 949 -46.60 15.51 -17.58
C GLU A 949 -46.63 16.76 -18.48
N THR A 950 -47.74 17.49 -18.46
CA THR A 950 -48.00 18.66 -19.31
C THR A 950 -48.62 19.79 -18.49
N GLY A 951 -48.32 21.04 -18.87
CA GLY A 951 -48.77 22.23 -18.15
C GLY A 951 -47.60 23.03 -17.59
N LEU A 952 -47.69 23.43 -16.32
CA LEU A 952 -46.65 24.21 -15.61
C LEU A 952 -45.29 23.50 -15.53
N PHE A 953 -45.30 22.17 -15.51
CA PHE A 953 -44.11 21.33 -15.66
C PHE A 953 -44.33 20.46 -16.90
N ASN A 954 -43.51 20.66 -17.93
CA ASN A 954 -43.60 19.97 -19.21
C ASN A 954 -42.39 19.04 -19.37
N SER A 955 -42.62 17.73 -19.19
CA SER A 955 -41.57 16.72 -19.02
C SER A 955 -41.63 15.65 -20.14
N PRO A 956 -41.48 16.03 -21.43
CA PRO A 956 -41.67 15.13 -22.57
C PRO A 956 -40.60 14.03 -22.64
N PRO A 957 -40.84 12.91 -23.35
CA PRO A 957 -39.93 11.77 -23.42
C PRO A 957 -38.52 12.09 -23.95
N ALA A 958 -38.36 13.16 -24.74
CA ALA A 958 -37.06 13.64 -25.20
C ALA A 958 -36.15 14.14 -24.05
N LYS A 959 -36.74 14.51 -22.89
CA LYS A 959 -36.01 14.97 -21.70
C LYS A 959 -35.52 13.84 -20.78
N ALA A 960 -35.41 12.63 -21.31
CA ALA A 960 -34.65 11.54 -20.69
C ALA A 960 -33.64 10.93 -21.69
N VAL A 961 -33.28 11.66 -22.75
CA VAL A 961 -32.33 11.21 -23.78
C VAL A 961 -31.52 12.38 -24.37
N ASP A 962 -31.39 13.49 -23.67
CA ASP A 962 -30.61 14.66 -24.15
C ASP A 962 -29.33 14.93 -23.35
N GLY A 963 -29.02 14.08 -22.37
CA GLY A 963 -27.80 14.13 -21.57
C GLY A 963 -27.83 15.18 -20.46
N ASP A 964 -28.94 15.90 -20.27
CA ASP A 964 -29.07 16.96 -19.26
C ASP A 964 -29.82 16.45 -18.02
N LEU A 965 -29.05 16.01 -17.03
CA LEU A 965 -29.54 15.59 -15.70
C LEU A 965 -30.25 16.70 -14.91
N GLY A 966 -30.25 17.96 -15.39
CA GLY A 966 -31.10 19.03 -14.88
C GLY A 966 -32.55 18.95 -15.38
N THR A 967 -32.88 18.04 -16.28
CA THR A 967 -34.21 17.86 -16.88
C THR A 967 -34.64 16.40 -16.90
N ARG A 968 -35.95 16.15 -17.10
CA ARG A 968 -36.54 14.82 -16.92
C ARG A 968 -37.71 14.55 -17.87
N TRP A 969 -37.89 13.28 -18.28
CA TRP A 969 -39.21 12.76 -18.64
C TRP A 969 -39.98 12.45 -17.36
N ALA A 970 -41.29 12.68 -17.36
CA ALA A 970 -42.16 12.26 -16.27
C ALA A 970 -43.52 11.81 -16.82
N SER A 971 -44.02 10.66 -16.37
CA SER A 971 -45.29 10.07 -16.83
C SER A 971 -46.52 10.60 -16.11
N LYS A 972 -47.71 10.30 -16.63
CA LYS A 972 -48.95 10.35 -15.82
C LYS A 972 -48.90 9.35 -14.66
N TRP A 973 -49.65 9.65 -13.60
CA TRP A 973 -49.61 8.99 -12.30
C TRP A 973 -50.50 7.72 -12.24
N SER A 974 -50.33 6.80 -13.20
CA SER A 974 -51.08 5.53 -13.27
C SER A 974 -50.23 4.41 -13.83
N ASP A 975 -50.47 3.17 -13.41
CA ASP A 975 -49.68 2.00 -13.83
C ASP A 975 -50.40 1.16 -14.91
N PRO A 976 -49.68 0.57 -15.89
CA PRO A 976 -48.27 0.74 -16.21
C PRO A 976 -47.99 2.00 -17.06
N GLN A 977 -46.72 2.37 -17.19
CA GLN A 977 -46.24 3.37 -18.18
C GLN A 977 -44.98 2.85 -18.87
N TRP A 978 -44.66 3.42 -20.04
CA TRP A 978 -43.42 3.12 -20.73
C TRP A 978 -42.78 4.35 -21.37
N LEU A 979 -41.45 4.33 -21.46
CA LEU A 979 -40.61 5.22 -22.25
C LEU A 979 -39.78 4.33 -23.20
N LYS A 980 -39.74 4.68 -24.48
CA LYS A 980 -39.10 3.92 -25.56
C LYS A 980 -38.22 4.83 -26.42
N VAL A 981 -36.99 4.39 -26.66
CA VAL A 981 -36.02 5.03 -27.55
C VAL A 981 -35.87 4.24 -28.85
N ASP A 982 -35.80 4.93 -29.98
CA ASP A 982 -35.33 4.41 -31.27
C ASP A 982 -33.88 4.83 -31.50
N LEU A 983 -32.94 3.87 -31.49
CA LEU A 983 -31.51 4.08 -31.72
C LEU A 983 -31.20 4.51 -33.17
N GLY A 984 -32.18 4.38 -34.08
CA GLY A 984 -32.12 4.75 -35.50
C GLY A 984 -31.69 3.61 -36.43
N ALA A 985 -30.94 2.64 -35.90
CA ALA A 985 -30.49 1.43 -36.60
C ALA A 985 -30.42 0.25 -35.60
N GLU A 986 -30.28 -0.98 -36.10
CA GLU A 986 -29.94 -2.12 -35.24
C GLU A 986 -28.53 -1.96 -34.67
N GLN A 987 -28.39 -2.14 -33.37
CA GLN A 987 -27.14 -2.12 -32.61
C GLN A 987 -27.12 -3.27 -31.62
N THR A 988 -25.94 -3.84 -31.34
CA THR A 988 -25.77 -4.79 -30.24
C THR A 988 -25.58 -4.02 -28.93
N ILE A 989 -26.50 -4.22 -28.00
CA ILE A 989 -26.55 -3.56 -26.69
C ILE A 989 -26.59 -4.61 -25.58
N ARG A 990 -26.04 -4.30 -24.40
CA ARG A 990 -26.02 -5.24 -23.25
C ARG A 990 -26.34 -4.59 -21.90
N ARG A 991 -26.39 -3.27 -21.84
CA ARG A 991 -26.59 -2.51 -20.62
C ARG A 991 -27.50 -1.31 -20.87
N VAL A 992 -28.46 -1.12 -19.99
CA VAL A 992 -29.33 0.05 -19.92
C VAL A 992 -29.17 0.66 -18.53
N VAL A 993 -29.04 1.98 -18.46
CA VAL A 993 -28.92 2.69 -17.18
C VAL A 993 -30.04 3.70 -17.06
N LEU A 994 -30.72 3.67 -15.91
CA LEU A 994 -31.83 4.56 -15.58
C LEU A 994 -31.35 5.54 -14.50
N ARG A 995 -31.40 6.84 -14.80
CA ARG A 995 -31.24 7.90 -13.80
C ARG A 995 -32.63 8.35 -13.37
N TRP A 996 -33.10 7.85 -12.23
CA TRP A 996 -34.42 8.22 -11.70
C TRP A 996 -34.40 9.57 -10.99
N GLU A 997 -35.55 10.24 -11.02
CA GLU A 997 -35.91 11.30 -10.08
C GLU A 997 -36.48 10.65 -8.79
N ALA A 998 -36.83 11.43 -7.75
CA ALA A 998 -37.44 10.88 -6.54
C ALA A 998 -38.77 10.13 -6.80
N ALA A 999 -39.43 10.36 -7.93
CA ALA A 999 -40.56 9.56 -8.41
C ALA A 999 -40.11 8.42 -9.36
N TYR A 1000 -39.82 7.25 -8.79
CA TYR A 1000 -39.27 6.08 -9.51
C TYR A 1000 -40.20 4.85 -9.57
N GLY A 1001 -39.80 3.84 -10.34
CA GLY A 1001 -40.49 2.55 -10.43
C GLY A 1001 -39.98 1.53 -9.42
N SER A 1002 -40.82 1.13 -8.45
CA SER A 1002 -40.49 0.03 -7.52
C SER A 1002 -40.62 -1.35 -8.15
N ALA A 1003 -41.27 -1.48 -9.32
CA ALA A 1003 -41.17 -2.64 -10.19
C ALA A 1003 -41.26 -2.21 -11.66
N TYR A 1004 -40.42 -2.81 -12.50
CA TYR A 1004 -40.34 -2.49 -13.93
C TYR A 1004 -39.63 -3.60 -14.73
N ARG A 1005 -39.64 -3.47 -16.07
CA ARG A 1005 -38.85 -4.30 -16.99
C ARG A 1005 -38.22 -3.51 -18.13
N ILE A 1006 -37.07 -3.98 -18.63
CA ILE A 1006 -36.47 -3.53 -19.89
C ILE A 1006 -36.83 -4.53 -20.99
N GLU A 1007 -37.34 -4.00 -22.09
CA GLU A 1007 -37.72 -4.73 -23.29
C GLU A 1007 -36.95 -4.18 -24.50
N VAL A 1008 -36.55 -5.04 -25.42
CA VAL A 1008 -35.85 -4.68 -26.66
C VAL A 1008 -36.58 -5.20 -27.88
N SER A 1009 -36.40 -4.55 -29.02
CA SER A 1009 -37.02 -4.93 -30.29
C SER A 1009 -36.19 -4.48 -31.49
N ARG A 1010 -36.29 -5.21 -32.61
CA ARG A 1010 -35.70 -4.82 -33.91
C ARG A 1010 -36.70 -4.07 -34.80
N ASP A 1011 -37.98 -4.41 -34.70
CA ASP A 1011 -39.07 -3.95 -35.56
C ASP A 1011 -40.10 -3.04 -34.86
N ASN A 1012 -39.96 -2.82 -33.55
CA ASN A 1012 -40.91 -2.12 -32.67
C ASN A 1012 -42.27 -2.86 -32.48
N VAL A 1013 -42.42 -4.07 -33.02
CA VAL A 1013 -43.63 -4.92 -32.93
C VAL A 1013 -43.39 -6.11 -32.01
N ASN A 1014 -42.32 -6.87 -32.25
CA ASN A 1014 -41.93 -8.03 -31.47
C ASN A 1014 -40.96 -7.58 -30.36
N TRP A 1015 -41.34 -7.78 -29.10
CA TRP A 1015 -40.60 -7.30 -27.93
C TRP A 1015 -40.08 -8.47 -27.09
N GLN A 1016 -38.77 -8.49 -26.84
CA GLN A 1016 -38.12 -9.41 -25.93
C GLN A 1016 -37.84 -8.71 -24.59
N GLN A 1017 -38.31 -9.26 -23.47
CA GLN A 1017 -37.84 -8.83 -22.16
C GLN A 1017 -36.39 -9.29 -21.96
N VAL A 1018 -35.50 -8.38 -21.56
CA VAL A 1018 -34.08 -8.68 -21.28
C VAL A 1018 -33.71 -8.50 -19.81
N PHE A 1019 -34.46 -7.68 -19.07
CA PHE A 1019 -34.28 -7.45 -17.63
C PHE A 1019 -35.63 -7.15 -16.98
N ALA A 1020 -35.80 -7.51 -15.70
CA ALA A 1020 -36.93 -7.08 -14.88
C ALA A 1020 -36.56 -7.09 -13.39
N THR A 1021 -37.11 -6.16 -12.62
CA THR A 1021 -36.99 -6.11 -11.15
C THR A 1021 -38.33 -5.83 -10.48
N GLY A 1022 -38.51 -6.39 -9.29
CA GLY A 1022 -39.62 -6.10 -8.38
C GLY A 1022 -39.20 -5.30 -7.14
N ASN A 1023 -37.93 -4.88 -7.08
CA ASN A 1023 -37.25 -4.31 -5.91
C ASN A 1023 -36.46 -3.03 -6.26
N GLY A 1024 -36.88 -2.27 -7.29
CA GLY A 1024 -36.21 -1.01 -7.63
C GLY A 1024 -36.35 0.00 -6.47
N ASP A 1025 -35.28 0.77 -6.21
CA ASP A 1025 -35.13 1.70 -5.07
C ASP A 1025 -34.86 3.16 -5.48
N GLY A 1026 -34.54 3.40 -6.75
CA GLY A 1026 -34.51 4.74 -7.37
C GLY A 1026 -33.12 5.11 -7.88
N GLY A 1027 -32.72 6.38 -7.73
CA GLY A 1027 -31.36 6.85 -7.99
C GLY A 1027 -30.76 6.44 -9.34
N GLU A 1028 -29.83 5.50 -9.32
CA GLU A 1028 -29.17 4.91 -10.49
C GLU A 1028 -29.45 3.40 -10.54
N ASP A 1029 -30.15 2.97 -11.59
CA ASP A 1029 -30.55 1.58 -11.82
C ASP A 1029 -29.80 1.03 -13.05
N VAL A 1030 -28.97 -0.02 -12.89
CA VAL A 1030 -28.07 -0.54 -13.95
C VAL A 1030 -28.51 -1.93 -14.43
N ALA A 1031 -29.42 -1.95 -15.41
CA ALA A 1031 -29.94 -3.16 -16.03
C ALA A 1031 -28.91 -3.78 -17.01
N ARG A 1032 -28.18 -4.80 -16.55
CA ARG A 1032 -27.22 -5.60 -17.33
C ARG A 1032 -27.91 -6.86 -17.89
N PHE A 1033 -27.61 -7.26 -19.12
CA PHE A 1033 -28.20 -8.44 -19.79
C PHE A 1033 -27.31 -8.98 -20.92
N ALA A 1034 -27.60 -10.18 -21.43
CA ALA A 1034 -26.83 -10.79 -22.52
C ALA A 1034 -26.86 -9.92 -23.80
N ALA A 1035 -25.71 -9.76 -24.45
CA ALA A 1035 -25.55 -8.88 -25.61
C ALA A 1035 -26.54 -9.19 -26.74
N THR A 1036 -27.47 -8.27 -26.97
CA THR A 1036 -28.64 -8.47 -27.84
C THR A 1036 -28.70 -7.39 -28.92
N THR A 1037 -28.88 -7.78 -30.17
CA THR A 1037 -29.06 -6.83 -31.28
C THR A 1037 -30.51 -6.33 -31.34
N ALA A 1038 -30.68 -5.01 -31.20
CA ALA A 1038 -31.95 -4.31 -31.17
C ALA A 1038 -31.85 -2.92 -31.81
N ARG A 1039 -32.97 -2.37 -32.27
CA ARG A 1039 -33.09 -0.97 -32.70
C ARG A 1039 -33.86 -0.12 -31.69
N TYR A 1040 -34.82 -0.73 -31.00
CA TYR A 1040 -35.69 -0.06 -30.04
C TYR A 1040 -35.50 -0.66 -28.65
N VAL A 1041 -35.48 0.22 -27.64
CA VAL A 1041 -35.30 -0.15 -26.22
C VAL A 1041 -36.41 0.54 -25.43
N ARG A 1042 -37.03 -0.17 -24.49
CA ARG A 1042 -38.17 0.32 -23.70
C ARG A 1042 -38.04 -0.04 -22.23
N ILE A 1043 -38.16 0.95 -21.35
CA ILE A 1043 -38.54 0.75 -19.94
C ILE A 1043 -40.06 0.67 -19.88
N THR A 1044 -40.60 -0.40 -19.30
CA THR A 1044 -42.02 -0.50 -18.91
C THR A 1044 -42.11 -0.62 -17.40
N GLY A 1045 -42.51 0.47 -16.74
CA GLY A 1045 -42.81 0.51 -15.32
C GLY A 1045 -44.14 -0.19 -15.02
N THR A 1046 -44.16 -1.07 -14.02
CA THR A 1046 -45.32 -1.88 -13.63
C THR A 1046 -45.85 -1.59 -12.22
N ARG A 1047 -45.01 -1.03 -11.34
CA ARG A 1047 -45.43 -0.47 -10.03
C ARG A 1047 -44.57 0.75 -9.70
N ARG A 1048 -45.20 1.89 -9.36
CA ARG A 1048 -44.49 3.09 -8.86
C ARG A 1048 -44.07 2.92 -7.41
N ALA A 1049 -43.06 3.67 -6.99
CA ALA A 1049 -42.65 3.75 -5.59
C ALA A 1049 -43.36 4.86 -4.81
N THR A 1050 -43.82 5.91 -5.52
CA THR A 1050 -44.48 7.08 -4.94
C THR A 1050 -45.89 7.26 -5.52
N SER A 1051 -46.61 8.28 -5.05
CA SER A 1051 -47.92 8.69 -5.60
C SER A 1051 -47.81 9.34 -6.99
N TYR A 1052 -46.65 9.93 -7.32
CA TYR A 1052 -46.36 10.61 -8.59
C TYR A 1052 -46.12 9.60 -9.73
N GLY A 1053 -45.82 10.09 -10.94
CA GLY A 1053 -45.51 9.25 -12.11
C GLY A 1053 -44.15 8.54 -12.02
N TYR A 1054 -43.78 7.81 -13.08
CA TYR A 1054 -42.41 7.40 -13.33
C TYR A 1054 -41.64 8.60 -13.89
N SER A 1055 -40.48 8.93 -13.34
CA SER A 1055 -39.71 10.10 -13.74
C SER A 1055 -38.22 9.76 -13.88
N LEU A 1056 -37.67 9.98 -15.08
CA LEU A 1056 -36.27 9.71 -15.42
C LEU A 1056 -35.59 11.01 -15.85
N TYR A 1057 -34.47 11.33 -15.22
CA TYR A 1057 -33.53 12.34 -15.73
C TYR A 1057 -32.86 11.87 -17.03
N GLU A 1058 -32.48 10.58 -17.11
CA GLU A 1058 -31.84 9.99 -18.28
C GLU A 1058 -32.19 8.49 -18.40
N PHE A 1059 -32.37 8.04 -19.63
CA PHE A 1059 -32.52 6.66 -20.07
C PHE A 1059 -31.38 6.35 -21.04
N GLN A 1060 -30.40 5.59 -20.59
CA GLN A 1060 -29.12 5.42 -21.27
C GLN A 1060 -28.97 4.01 -21.80
N VAL A 1061 -28.37 3.86 -22.98
CA VAL A 1061 -28.23 2.56 -23.67
C VAL A 1061 -26.78 2.38 -24.10
N TYR A 1062 -26.16 1.27 -23.72
CA TYR A 1062 -24.73 1.02 -23.96
C TYR A 1062 -24.48 -0.30 -24.69
N ARG A 1063 -23.45 -0.28 -25.56
CA ARG A 1063 -22.91 -1.47 -26.23
C ARG A 1063 -21.99 -2.29 -25.31
N GLN A 1064 -21.47 -1.65 -24.26
CA GLN A 1064 -20.60 -2.21 -23.21
C GLN A 1064 -21.33 -2.24 -21.87
#